data_AF-A0A4Q7MYY5-F1
#
_entry.id   AF-A0A4Q7MYY5-F1
#
_cell.length_a   1.000
_cell.length_b   1.000
_cell.length_c   1.000
_cell.angle_alpha   90.00
_cell.angle_beta   90.00
_cell.angle_gamma   90.00
#
_symmetry.space_group_name_H-M   'P 1'
#
loop_
_entity.id
_entity.type
_entity.pdbx_description
1 polymer ?
#
loop_
_entity_poly.entity_id
_entity_poly.type
_entity_poly.pdbx_seq_one_letter_code
_entity_poly.pdbx_strand_id
1 'polypeptide(L)'
;MSLFKSFNPSDLDALPMNGDSMPDLEILEPTRLRSDFDISAPPVKADKMVQKAIDEICAIIVQDPWYDAGVTDKNSGDLQEKRQWKDDNDAKSEAIEARRRLEDNRNKLEDTNNQLKTLQPTSAEYKKLIKLKEELDAIIAKDEAQLEKFQEEVIVEKISRSSFAQLLLSHSKTYRKGRRRKAGKLSGSGGIFLPRQYWMKQELLAAGLTGEIGKTSARIRKSSIDNNLRLLLSNEPIYVACLYKAFTVDKVKDSDGFFNRVLLYSDQAQDEVNELVAEDYFESSHLDDEQVDKTAFLELIRNSRFSFASGRPATFMKTRISSMMKYGKLPKYVNDYFAQNEIPASKGTTEIKTKMVEYLYKLDLQISGDTLPPDQYDEYFANAYAYAAKLGASDSDPVRNVYSDISVDSFDFKVDYFDDEEGQYIDRKNILGAGVLFYTKVLSDDLGILRIADAILMAWTQGKLDIPQGETATKLYRYYKLRKERSTAEERAMFYKIVFNTGDAEVLENSVVNTEFAQLWTVLMNETVKYIQKFEANDNAFEYVSKIGVYHAIKNLQYNLSVFMSGMIKALLPEMYAQLQSAIDLLKRPEIVQQLGQGYQRNMWRVIERVSSEAFGVIPNVAALRTIAVKGHSIFTDIAQFDEASFPEERFRALLDNITEFITANGNVEDMLQNSEEDTETDPEEKDDWKF
;
A
#
# COMPACT_ATOMS: atom_id res chain seq x y z
N MET A 1 47.64 -1.06 48.31
CA MET A 1 46.26 -1.06 48.85
C MET A 1 45.39 -1.75 47.80
N SER A 2 45.10 -3.06 47.92
CA SER A 2 44.07 -3.65 48.82
C SER A 2 42.69 -3.17 48.37
N LEU A 3 41.77 -3.94 47.76
CA LEU A 3 41.33 -5.32 48.01
C LEU A 3 40.62 -5.89 46.78
N PHE A 4 40.87 -7.16 46.46
CA PHE A 4 39.84 -8.09 45.97
C PHE A 4 40.21 -9.49 46.48
N LYS A 5 39.37 -10.07 47.34
CA LYS A 5 39.48 -11.46 47.78
C LYS A 5 38.07 -12.07 47.83
N SER A 6 37.95 -13.17 47.09
CA SER A 6 37.19 -14.41 47.37
C SER A 6 35.74 -14.31 47.83
N PHE A 7 34.83 -14.79 46.97
CA PHE A 7 33.61 -15.48 47.40
C PHE A 7 33.80 -16.98 47.15
N ASN A 8 33.47 -17.76 48.17
CA ASN A 8 33.64 -19.21 48.26
C ASN A 8 32.24 -19.85 48.15
N PRO A 9 31.99 -20.83 47.27
CA PRO A 9 30.70 -21.48 47.14
C PRO A 9 30.67 -22.72 48.06
N SER A 10 30.32 -22.53 49.34
CA SER A 10 30.18 -23.66 50.28
C SER A 10 29.12 -23.49 51.37
N ASP A 11 28.21 -22.51 51.25
CA ASP A 11 27.15 -22.28 52.25
C ASP A 11 25.76 -22.66 51.71
N LEU A 12 25.67 -23.86 51.11
CA LEU A 12 24.42 -24.46 50.66
C LEU A 12 24.29 -25.82 51.34
N ASP A 13 23.94 -25.80 52.62
CA ASP A 13 23.30 -26.91 53.33
C ASP A 13 22.88 -26.42 54.72
N ALA A 14 21.57 -26.26 54.95
CA ALA A 14 20.86 -26.83 56.11
C ALA A 14 19.45 -26.22 56.31
N LEU A 15 18.54 -27.13 56.72
CA LEU A 15 17.28 -26.94 57.47
C LEU A 15 15.96 -26.96 56.64
N PRO A 16 14.84 -27.37 57.24
CA PRO A 16 14.50 -28.79 57.42
C PRO A 16 13.09 -29.13 56.92
N MET A 17 12.91 -30.37 56.49
CA MET A 17 11.60 -30.97 56.23
C MET A 17 10.80 -31.07 57.54
N ASN A 18 9.70 -30.32 57.65
CA ASN A 18 8.60 -30.63 58.56
C ASN A 18 7.31 -30.61 57.77
N GLY A 19 6.70 -31.80 57.66
CA GLY A 19 5.35 -31.96 57.17
C GLY A 19 4.37 -31.52 58.23
N ASP A 20 3.34 -30.80 57.79
CA ASP A 20 2.06 -30.77 58.46
C ASP A 20 0.96 -30.73 57.40
N SER A 21 0.02 -31.64 57.58
CA SER A 21 -1.20 -31.89 56.83
C SER A 21 -2.06 -30.64 56.65
N MET A 22 -2.49 -30.37 55.42
CA MET A 22 -3.63 -29.51 55.12
C MET A 22 -4.83 -30.33 54.62
N PRO A 23 -6.06 -29.90 54.93
CA PRO A 23 -7.27 -30.69 54.79
C PRO A 23 -7.84 -30.65 53.37
N ASP A 24 -8.56 -31.73 53.02
CA ASP A 24 -9.29 -31.92 51.78
C ASP A 24 -10.25 -30.75 51.48
N LEU A 25 -10.03 -30.09 50.34
CA LEU A 25 -10.96 -29.14 49.74
C LEU A 25 -11.72 -29.85 48.61
N GLU A 26 -13.01 -30.11 48.85
CA GLU A 26 -13.97 -30.59 47.85
C GLU A 26 -14.02 -29.62 46.66
N ILE A 27 -13.63 -30.10 45.49
CA ILE A 27 -13.77 -29.41 44.22
C ILE A 27 -15.18 -29.69 43.69
N LEU A 28 -16.01 -28.65 43.64
CA LEU A 28 -17.28 -28.63 42.90
C LEU A 28 -17.01 -28.76 41.40
N GLU A 29 -17.60 -29.78 40.76
CA GLU A 29 -17.54 -29.98 39.31
C GLU A 29 -18.19 -28.82 38.55
N PRO A 30 -17.57 -28.27 37.49
CA PRO A 30 -18.21 -27.31 36.62
C PRO A 30 -19.15 -28.01 35.63
N THR A 31 -20.38 -27.52 35.62
CA THR A 31 -21.51 -27.89 34.76
C THR A 31 -21.11 -27.89 33.27
N ARG A 32 -21.24 -29.03 32.60
CA ARG A 32 -21.07 -29.18 31.15
C ARG A 32 -22.16 -28.39 30.40
N LEU A 33 -21.80 -27.28 29.76
CA LEU A 33 -22.58 -26.70 28.66
C LEU A 33 -22.13 -27.33 27.33
N ARG A 34 -23.09 -27.94 26.63
CA ARG A 34 -22.92 -28.60 25.33
C ARG A 34 -22.53 -27.59 24.26
N SER A 35 -21.40 -27.82 23.58
CA SER A 35 -20.99 -27.11 22.37
C SER A 35 -21.22 -27.97 21.13
N ASP A 36 -22.47 -28.10 20.70
CA ASP A 36 -22.83 -28.70 19.41
C ASP A 36 -23.29 -27.58 18.46
N PHE A 37 -22.35 -26.81 17.90
CA PHE A 37 -22.63 -25.91 16.78
C PHE A 37 -21.48 -25.95 15.77
N ASP A 38 -21.69 -26.72 14.70
CA ASP A 38 -20.79 -26.80 13.55
C ASP A 38 -21.09 -25.63 12.59
N ILE A 39 -20.24 -24.59 12.63
CA ILE A 39 -20.30 -23.41 11.75
C ILE A 39 -19.17 -23.48 10.73
N SER A 40 -19.14 -24.53 9.90
CA SER A 40 -18.22 -24.71 8.79
C SER A 40 -18.89 -24.41 7.44
N ALA A 41 -18.91 -23.12 7.03
CA ALA A 41 -19.30 -22.73 5.68
C ALA A 41 -18.05 -22.64 4.75
N PRO A 42 -18.10 -23.18 3.52
CA PRO A 42 -16.93 -23.21 2.62
C PRO A 42 -16.63 -21.85 1.94
N PRO A 43 -15.35 -21.60 1.57
CA PRO A 43 -14.84 -20.28 1.12
C PRO A 43 -15.48 -19.74 -0.18
N VAL A 44 -16.04 -20.59 -1.04
CA VAL A 44 -16.65 -20.19 -2.34
C VAL A 44 -17.91 -19.30 -2.17
N LYS A 45 -18.52 -19.27 -0.98
CA LYS A 45 -19.66 -18.39 -0.70
C LYS A 45 -19.23 -16.93 -0.52
N ALA A 46 -18.08 -16.66 0.08
CA ALA A 46 -17.65 -15.29 0.42
C ALA A 46 -17.43 -14.40 -0.81
N ASP A 47 -16.82 -14.92 -1.88
CA ASP A 47 -16.63 -14.15 -3.13
C ASP A 47 -17.95 -13.81 -3.80
N LYS A 48 -18.95 -14.69 -3.68
CA LYS A 48 -20.31 -14.42 -4.19
C LYS A 48 -21.04 -13.39 -3.34
N MET A 49 -20.80 -13.35 -2.04
CA MET A 49 -21.40 -12.35 -1.14
C MET A 49 -20.86 -10.94 -1.45
N VAL A 50 -19.54 -10.81 -1.60
CA VAL A 50 -18.90 -9.53 -1.96
C VAL A 50 -19.33 -9.08 -3.35
N GLN A 51 -19.34 -9.97 -4.35
CA GLN A 51 -19.79 -9.61 -5.69
C GLN A 51 -21.28 -9.25 -5.72
N LYS A 52 -22.13 -9.98 -4.99
CA LYS A 52 -23.56 -9.67 -4.86
C LYS A 52 -23.78 -8.31 -4.20
N ALA A 53 -23.06 -8.00 -3.12
CA ALA A 53 -23.13 -6.69 -2.46
C ALA A 53 -22.68 -5.55 -3.39
N ILE A 54 -21.61 -5.75 -4.16
CA ILE A 54 -21.17 -4.80 -5.19
C ILE A 54 -22.27 -4.58 -6.24
N ASP A 55 -22.89 -5.66 -6.72
CA ASP A 55 -23.97 -5.59 -7.71
C ASP A 55 -25.23 -4.88 -7.13
N GLU A 56 -25.53 -5.09 -5.85
CA GLU A 56 -26.65 -4.44 -5.15
C GLU A 56 -26.38 -2.96 -4.86
N ILE A 57 -25.16 -2.56 -4.50
CA ILE A 57 -24.77 -1.13 -4.40
C ILE A 57 -24.89 -0.45 -5.75
N CYS A 58 -24.43 -1.12 -6.81
CA CYS A 58 -24.61 -0.64 -8.16
C CYS A 58 -26.09 -0.45 -8.52
N ALA A 59 -27.01 -1.18 -7.87
CA ALA A 59 -28.45 -1.00 -8.03
C ALA A 59 -29.04 0.09 -7.10
N ILE A 60 -28.52 0.26 -5.88
CA ILE A 60 -28.98 1.22 -4.87
C ILE A 60 -28.54 2.65 -5.21
N ILE A 61 -27.27 2.85 -5.58
CA ILE A 61 -26.74 4.13 -6.12
C ILE A 61 -27.55 4.58 -7.35
N VAL A 62 -28.22 3.62 -8.01
CA VAL A 62 -28.99 3.79 -9.25
C VAL A 62 -30.48 4.11 -9.01
N GLN A 63 -30.95 4.35 -7.78
CA GLN A 63 -32.35 4.74 -7.52
C GLN A 63 -32.54 6.17 -6.96
N ASP A 64 -32.64 7.15 -7.87
CA ASP A 64 -33.36 8.42 -7.66
C ASP A 64 -34.36 8.63 -8.85
N PRO A 65 -35.64 9.00 -8.69
CA PRO A 65 -36.64 8.84 -9.74
C PRO A 65 -36.84 10.12 -10.55
N TRP A 66 -36.17 10.18 -11.71
CA TRP A 66 -36.45 11.13 -12.80
C TRP A 66 -36.10 10.53 -14.19
N TYR A 67 -37.14 10.29 -15.00
CA TYR A 67 -37.21 10.23 -16.48
C TYR A 67 -36.69 8.97 -17.25
N ASP A 68 -37.29 8.45 -18.34
CA ASP A 68 -38.68 8.22 -18.82
C ASP A 68 -38.69 7.28 -20.07
N ALA A 69 -39.86 6.68 -20.34
CA ALA A 69 -40.46 6.21 -21.61
C ALA A 69 -39.95 4.98 -22.40
N GLY A 70 -40.87 4.02 -22.64
CA GLY A 70 -40.93 3.35 -23.95
C GLY A 70 -41.25 1.86 -24.06
N VAL A 71 -41.99 1.20 -23.15
CA VAL A 71 -42.56 -0.13 -23.46
C VAL A 71 -44.02 -0.19 -23.06
N THR A 72 -44.89 -0.20 -24.08
CA THR A 72 -46.30 -0.53 -23.94
C THR A 72 -46.44 -2.01 -23.61
N ASP A 73 -46.66 -2.35 -22.34
CA ASP A 73 -47.35 -3.59 -22.01
C ASP A 73 -48.78 -3.27 -21.57
N LYS A 74 -49.70 -3.41 -22.52
CA LYS A 74 -51.13 -3.31 -22.29
C LYS A 74 -51.57 -4.63 -21.68
N ASN A 75 -51.58 -4.73 -20.35
CA ASN A 75 -52.65 -5.38 -19.56
C ASN A 75 -52.18 -5.73 -18.15
N SER A 76 -52.27 -4.77 -17.23
CA SER A 76 -52.75 -4.95 -15.84
C SER A 76 -52.29 -3.75 -15.02
N GLY A 77 -53.19 -3.03 -14.36
CA GLY A 77 -52.78 -1.99 -13.42
C GLY A 77 -53.81 -0.88 -13.26
N ASP A 78 -53.95 -0.45 -12.02
CA ASP A 78 -55.10 0.17 -11.38
C ASP A 78 -55.53 1.53 -11.96
N LEU A 79 -56.83 1.85 -11.87
CA LEU A 79 -57.42 3.10 -12.39
C LEU A 79 -56.94 4.35 -11.63
N GLN A 80 -56.42 4.20 -10.41
CA GLN A 80 -55.84 5.29 -9.62
C GLN A 80 -54.42 5.65 -10.06
N GLU A 81 -53.56 4.67 -10.38
CA GLU A 81 -52.20 4.94 -10.89
C GLU A 81 -52.21 5.65 -12.24
N LYS A 82 -53.20 5.34 -13.11
CA LYS A 82 -53.34 6.02 -14.41
C LYS A 82 -53.76 7.48 -14.32
N ARG A 83 -54.50 7.87 -13.26
CA ARG A 83 -54.87 9.27 -13.03
C ARG A 83 -53.69 10.05 -12.46
N GLN A 84 -53.01 9.48 -11.46
CA GLN A 84 -51.82 10.09 -10.87
C GLN A 84 -50.69 10.28 -11.90
N TRP A 85 -50.44 9.28 -12.76
CA TRP A 85 -49.44 9.39 -13.82
C TRP A 85 -49.76 10.47 -14.86
N LYS A 86 -51.05 10.72 -15.11
CA LYS A 86 -51.48 11.78 -16.03
C LYS A 86 -51.26 13.16 -15.41
N ASP A 87 -51.65 13.35 -14.15
CA ASP A 87 -51.50 14.62 -13.44
C ASP A 87 -50.01 14.98 -13.26
N ASP A 88 -49.15 14.00 -12.96
CA ASP A 88 -47.70 14.18 -12.85
C ASP A 88 -47.04 14.53 -14.20
N ASN A 89 -47.57 14.04 -15.32
CA ASN A 89 -47.05 14.36 -16.66
C ASN A 89 -47.53 15.71 -17.16
N ASP A 90 -48.76 16.11 -16.83
CA ASP A 90 -49.29 17.44 -17.16
C ASP A 90 -48.48 18.52 -16.42
N ALA A 91 -48.19 18.33 -15.12
CA ALA A 91 -47.33 19.23 -14.34
C ALA A 91 -45.89 19.33 -14.89
N LYS A 92 -45.31 18.21 -15.33
CA LYS A 92 -43.99 18.21 -15.98
C LYS A 92 -43.99 18.96 -17.31
N SER A 93 -45.04 18.80 -18.11
CA SER A 93 -45.15 19.51 -19.38
C SER A 93 -45.22 21.03 -19.19
N GLU A 94 -45.93 21.48 -18.15
CA GLU A 94 -46.04 22.90 -17.81
C GLU A 94 -44.70 23.49 -17.33
N ALA A 95 -43.93 22.73 -16.53
CA ALA A 95 -42.60 23.16 -16.09
C ALA A 95 -41.59 23.27 -17.24
N ILE A 96 -41.64 22.34 -18.21
CA ILE A 96 -40.80 22.39 -19.41
C ILE A 96 -41.15 23.61 -20.27
N GLU A 97 -42.43 23.90 -20.43
CA GLU A 97 -42.91 25.06 -21.19
C GLU A 97 -42.59 26.39 -20.50
N ALA A 98 -42.66 26.45 -19.16
CA ALA A 98 -42.21 27.60 -18.38
C ALA A 98 -40.71 27.88 -18.57
N ARG A 99 -39.88 26.83 -18.53
CA ARG A 99 -38.43 26.95 -18.75
C ARG A 99 -38.08 27.43 -20.16
N ARG A 100 -38.83 26.98 -21.17
CA ARG A 100 -38.64 27.43 -22.55
C ARG A 100 -38.98 28.92 -22.72
N ARG A 101 -40.10 29.37 -22.14
CA ARG A 101 -40.50 30.78 -22.14
C ARG A 101 -39.45 31.69 -21.48
N LEU A 102 -38.91 31.25 -20.36
CA LEU A 102 -37.87 31.97 -19.63
C LEU A 102 -36.60 32.16 -20.47
N GLU A 103 -36.15 31.12 -21.17
CA GLU A 103 -34.99 31.19 -22.04
C GLU A 103 -35.22 32.12 -23.24
N ASP A 104 -36.39 32.03 -23.87
CA ASP A 104 -36.76 32.92 -24.98
C ASP A 104 -36.81 34.39 -24.54
N ASN A 105 -37.27 34.68 -23.32
CA ASN A 105 -37.30 36.03 -22.76
C ASN A 105 -35.90 36.57 -22.42
N ARG A 106 -34.99 35.72 -21.92
CA ARG A 106 -33.59 36.09 -21.68
C ARG A 106 -32.86 36.45 -22.97
N ASN A 107 -33.08 35.68 -24.03
CA ASN A 107 -32.50 35.98 -25.35
C ASN A 107 -33.01 37.33 -25.89
N LYS A 108 -34.31 37.61 -25.78
CA LYS A 108 -34.89 38.92 -26.17
C LYS A 108 -34.33 40.08 -25.35
N LEU A 109 -34.09 39.86 -24.06
CA LEU A 109 -33.49 40.86 -23.17
C LEU A 109 -32.05 41.17 -23.58
N GLU A 110 -31.27 40.15 -23.94
CA GLU A 110 -29.90 40.31 -24.43
C GLU A 110 -29.85 41.10 -25.75
N ASP A 111 -30.72 40.77 -26.71
CA ASP A 111 -30.87 41.52 -27.97
C ASP A 111 -31.25 42.99 -27.71
N THR A 112 -32.19 43.22 -26.79
CA THR A 112 -32.63 44.57 -26.40
C THR A 112 -31.47 45.37 -25.78
N ASN A 113 -30.67 44.75 -24.90
CA ASN A 113 -29.50 45.38 -24.31
C ASN A 113 -28.42 45.70 -25.36
N ASN A 114 -28.25 44.84 -26.36
CA ASN A 114 -27.30 45.08 -27.45
C ASN A 114 -27.75 46.23 -28.35
N GLN A 115 -29.05 46.33 -28.65
CA GLN A 115 -29.60 47.49 -29.38
C GLN A 115 -29.44 48.80 -28.60
N LEU A 116 -29.69 48.79 -27.29
CA LEU A 116 -29.52 49.98 -26.42
C LEU A 116 -28.10 50.53 -26.44
N LYS A 117 -27.06 49.69 -26.58
CA LYS A 117 -25.65 50.13 -26.68
C LYS A 117 -25.37 50.97 -27.93
N THR A 118 -26.16 50.82 -28.98
CA THR A 118 -25.91 51.47 -30.29
C THR A 118 -26.68 52.78 -30.48
N LEU A 119 -27.67 53.07 -29.63
CA LEU A 119 -28.57 54.22 -29.78
C LEU A 119 -28.17 55.37 -28.85
N GLN A 120 -28.38 56.61 -29.33
CA GLN A 120 -28.18 57.77 -28.47
C GLN A 120 -29.29 57.85 -27.39
N PRO A 121 -28.94 58.16 -26.12
CA PRO A 121 -29.90 58.17 -25.00
C PRO A 121 -31.09 59.12 -25.16
N THR A 122 -30.96 60.14 -26.00
CA THR A 122 -32.00 61.15 -26.27
C THR A 122 -33.01 60.72 -27.33
N SER A 123 -32.75 59.63 -28.06
CA SER A 123 -33.63 59.16 -29.13
C SER A 123 -34.95 58.59 -28.58
N ALA A 124 -36.04 58.77 -29.33
CA ALA A 124 -37.33 58.19 -28.98
C ALA A 124 -37.29 56.65 -28.97
N GLU A 125 -36.43 56.05 -29.79
CA GLU A 125 -36.21 54.60 -29.87
C GLU A 125 -35.51 54.06 -28.62
N TYR A 126 -34.51 54.76 -28.08
CA TYR A 126 -33.85 54.39 -26.83
C TYR A 126 -34.85 54.35 -25.66
N LYS A 127 -35.75 55.34 -25.56
CA LYS A 127 -36.80 55.36 -24.53
C LYS A 127 -37.78 54.19 -24.67
N LYS A 128 -38.10 53.75 -25.90
CA LYS A 128 -38.95 52.57 -26.13
C LYS A 128 -38.26 51.28 -25.71
N LEU A 129 -36.98 51.13 -26.03
CA LEU A 129 -36.22 49.92 -25.68
C LEU A 129 -35.93 49.80 -24.18
N ILE A 130 -35.75 50.91 -23.46
CA ILE A 130 -35.69 50.87 -21.98
C ILE A 130 -36.98 50.33 -21.40
N LYS A 131 -38.14 50.80 -21.88
CA LYS A 131 -39.42 50.32 -21.39
C LYS A 131 -39.61 48.82 -21.68
N LEU A 132 -39.22 48.36 -22.87
CA LEU A 132 -39.26 46.94 -23.24
C LEU A 132 -38.34 46.09 -22.35
N LYS A 133 -37.17 46.62 -22.00
CA LYS A 133 -36.23 45.97 -21.08
C LYS A 133 -36.85 45.76 -19.70
N GLU A 134 -37.45 46.81 -19.13
CA GLU A 134 -38.13 46.73 -17.84
C GLU A 134 -39.29 45.73 -17.85
N GLU A 135 -40.06 45.68 -18.94
CA GLU A 135 -41.13 44.70 -19.13
C GLU A 135 -40.58 43.26 -19.20
N LEU A 136 -39.48 43.02 -19.91
CA LEU A 136 -38.84 41.70 -20.00
C LEU A 136 -38.24 41.25 -18.66
N ASP A 137 -37.57 42.14 -17.94
CA ASP A 137 -37.01 41.85 -16.61
C ASP A 137 -38.12 41.43 -15.63
N ALA A 138 -39.27 42.10 -15.66
CA ALA A 138 -40.42 41.75 -14.83
C ALA A 138 -41.04 40.38 -15.18
N ILE A 139 -41.08 40.02 -16.47
CA ILE A 139 -41.58 38.72 -16.93
C ILE A 139 -40.62 37.61 -16.49
N ILE A 140 -39.31 37.80 -16.65
CA ILE A 140 -38.30 36.80 -16.25
C ILE A 140 -38.38 36.52 -14.75
N ALA A 141 -38.45 37.56 -13.92
CA ALA A 141 -38.57 37.40 -12.47
C ALA A 141 -39.83 36.60 -12.07
N LYS A 142 -40.95 36.80 -12.79
CA LYS A 142 -42.19 36.05 -12.55
C LYS A 142 -42.06 34.58 -12.94
N ASP A 143 -41.45 34.28 -14.08
CA ASP A 143 -41.24 32.91 -14.55
C ASP A 143 -40.25 32.15 -13.65
N GLU A 144 -39.21 32.83 -13.12
CA GLU A 144 -38.26 32.29 -12.14
C GLU A 144 -38.96 31.90 -10.83
N ALA A 145 -39.79 32.79 -10.28
CA ALA A 145 -40.53 32.52 -9.05
C ALA A 145 -41.54 31.37 -9.21
N GLN A 146 -42.15 31.23 -10.41
CA GLN A 146 -43.06 30.12 -10.69
C GLN A 146 -42.29 28.77 -10.75
N LEU A 147 -41.10 28.77 -11.35
CA LEU A 147 -40.22 27.59 -11.39
C LEU A 147 -39.71 27.18 -10.01
N GLU A 148 -39.36 28.14 -9.16
CA GLU A 148 -38.95 27.88 -7.77
C GLU A 148 -40.09 27.24 -6.96
N LYS A 149 -41.31 27.76 -7.09
CA LYS A 149 -42.50 27.18 -6.45
C LYS A 149 -42.75 25.73 -6.90
N PHE A 150 -42.57 25.43 -8.20
CA PHE A 150 -42.66 24.06 -8.72
C PHE A 150 -41.59 23.13 -8.11
N GLN A 151 -40.37 23.64 -7.89
CA GLN A 151 -39.30 22.84 -7.26
C GLN A 151 -39.61 22.52 -5.79
N GLU A 152 -40.12 23.49 -5.04
CA GLU A 152 -40.51 23.29 -3.64
C GLU A 152 -41.66 22.29 -3.47
N GLU A 153 -42.72 22.40 -4.27
CA GLU A 153 -43.86 21.48 -4.21
C GLU A 153 -43.45 20.03 -4.54
N VAL A 154 -42.56 19.84 -5.51
CA VAL A 154 -42.01 18.54 -5.90
C VAL A 154 -41.09 17.95 -4.81
N ILE A 155 -40.34 18.79 -4.10
CA ILE A 155 -39.45 18.34 -3.02
C ILE A 155 -40.28 17.93 -1.78
N VAL A 156 -41.31 18.69 -1.43
CA VAL A 156 -42.18 18.41 -0.27
C VAL A 156 -43.03 17.16 -0.48
N GLU A 157 -43.56 16.93 -1.68
CA GLU A 157 -44.33 15.71 -1.98
C GLU A 157 -43.44 14.44 -2.02
N LYS A 158 -42.18 14.56 -2.43
CA LYS A 158 -41.21 13.44 -2.47
C LYS A 158 -40.68 13.05 -1.09
N ILE A 159 -40.49 14.01 -0.19
CA ILE A 159 -40.07 13.72 1.20
C ILE A 159 -41.22 13.08 1.99
N SER A 160 -42.48 13.43 1.69
CA SER A 160 -43.66 12.87 2.36
C SER A 160 -44.06 11.45 1.92
N ARG A 161 -43.72 11.01 0.69
CA ARG A 161 -44.17 9.71 0.13
C ARG A 161 -43.09 8.63 0.06
N SER A 162 -41.86 8.93 0.46
CA SER A 162 -40.75 7.98 0.61
C SER A 162 -40.94 7.06 1.84
N SER A 163 -42.02 6.28 1.85
CA SER A 163 -42.16 5.12 2.74
C SER A 163 -41.25 4.00 2.26
N PHE A 164 -39.98 4.09 2.66
CA PHE A 164 -38.91 3.08 2.54
C PHE A 164 -39.36 1.67 3.03
N ALA A 165 -40.40 1.60 3.89
CA ALA A 165 -40.97 0.36 4.42
C ALA A 165 -41.91 -0.41 3.47
N GLN A 166 -42.54 0.23 2.47
CA GLN A 166 -43.50 -0.48 1.59
C GLN A 166 -42.83 -1.19 0.41
N LEU A 167 -41.63 -0.75 0.00
CA LEU A 167 -40.89 -1.36 -1.10
C LEU A 167 -40.22 -2.70 -0.70
N LEU A 168 -39.68 -2.77 0.53
CA LEU A 168 -39.02 -3.97 1.07
C LEU A 168 -39.98 -5.17 1.28
N LEU A 169 -41.27 -4.91 1.53
CA LEU A 169 -42.28 -5.98 1.69
C LEU A 169 -42.81 -6.55 0.37
N SER A 170 -42.60 -5.86 -0.76
CA SER A 170 -43.09 -6.31 -2.08
C SER A 170 -42.10 -7.24 -2.80
N HIS A 171 -40.78 -7.01 -2.64
CA HIS A 171 -39.75 -7.77 -3.35
C HIS A 171 -39.36 -9.10 -2.67
N SER A 172 -39.55 -9.24 -1.35
CA SER A 172 -39.30 -10.51 -0.65
C SER A 172 -40.34 -11.61 -0.97
N LYS A 173 -41.53 -11.25 -1.46
CA LYS A 173 -42.59 -12.21 -1.82
C LYS A 173 -42.45 -12.80 -3.22
N THR A 174 -41.81 -12.10 -4.15
CA THR A 174 -41.70 -12.53 -5.56
C THR A 174 -40.57 -13.53 -5.77
N TYR A 175 -39.51 -13.49 -4.96
CA TYR A 175 -38.37 -14.41 -5.07
C TYR A 175 -38.63 -15.81 -4.47
N ARG A 176 -39.68 -15.98 -3.66
CA ARG A 176 -40.00 -17.26 -2.98
C ARG A 176 -40.83 -18.25 -3.80
N LYS A 177 -41.33 -17.88 -4.99
CA LYS A 177 -42.18 -18.76 -5.83
C LYS A 177 -41.51 -19.39 -7.07
N GLY A 178 -40.23 -19.10 -7.35
CA GLY A 178 -39.58 -19.47 -8.62
C GLY A 178 -38.70 -20.73 -8.65
N ARG A 179 -38.51 -21.46 -7.54
CA ARG A 179 -37.51 -22.55 -7.48
C ARG A 179 -38.10 -23.94 -7.69
N ARG A 180 -38.67 -24.21 -8.88
CA ARG A 180 -38.98 -25.59 -9.30
C ARG A 180 -39.23 -25.76 -10.82
N ARG A 181 -38.30 -25.35 -11.70
CA ARG A 181 -38.26 -25.86 -13.09
C ARG A 181 -36.84 -26.10 -13.60
N LYS A 182 -36.73 -27.16 -14.41
CA LYS A 182 -35.57 -27.99 -14.76
C LYS A 182 -34.42 -27.23 -15.45
N ALA A 183 -33.22 -27.78 -15.26
CA ALA A 183 -32.00 -27.46 -15.99
C ALA A 183 -32.20 -27.55 -17.51
N GLY A 184 -31.98 -26.43 -18.19
CA GLY A 184 -31.84 -26.31 -19.63
C GLY A 184 -30.71 -25.32 -19.92
N LYS A 185 -29.81 -25.71 -20.82
CA LYS A 185 -28.61 -25.00 -21.29
C LYS A 185 -28.72 -23.47 -21.26
N LEU A 186 -27.83 -22.82 -20.51
CA LEU A 186 -27.52 -21.39 -20.63
C LEU A 186 -26.19 -21.25 -21.37
N SER A 187 -26.27 -21.04 -22.68
CA SER A 187 -25.21 -20.39 -23.46
C SER A 187 -25.62 -18.94 -23.66
N GLY A 188 -24.78 -18.00 -23.21
CA GLY A 188 -24.92 -16.57 -23.49
C GLY A 188 -25.44 -15.73 -22.34
N SER A 189 -24.64 -15.54 -21.28
CA SER A 189 -24.83 -14.43 -20.34
C SER A 189 -24.22 -13.16 -20.95
N GLY A 190 -24.93 -12.53 -21.89
CA GLY A 190 -24.73 -11.12 -22.17
C GLY A 190 -25.20 -10.34 -20.95
N GLY A 191 -24.26 -9.75 -20.21
CA GLY A 191 -24.56 -9.00 -19.00
C GLY A 191 -25.59 -7.91 -19.29
N ILE A 192 -26.69 -7.93 -18.55
CA ILE A 192 -27.66 -6.84 -18.50
C ILE A 192 -26.94 -5.68 -17.80
N PHE A 193 -26.15 -4.92 -18.55
CA PHE A 193 -25.59 -3.67 -18.08
C PHE A 193 -26.76 -2.71 -17.82
N LEU A 194 -26.88 -2.24 -16.57
CA LEU A 194 -27.95 -1.34 -16.16
C LEU A 194 -27.88 -0.04 -16.99
N PRO A 195 -28.97 0.40 -17.65
CA PRO A 195 -29.00 1.59 -18.53
C PRO A 195 -28.46 2.89 -17.91
N ARG A 196 -28.39 2.98 -16.58
CA ARG A 196 -28.09 4.22 -15.85
C ARG A 196 -26.59 4.51 -15.66
N GLN A 197 -25.75 3.48 -15.57
CA GLN A 197 -24.29 3.66 -15.53
C GLN A 197 -23.78 4.31 -16.82
N TYR A 198 -24.41 3.93 -17.93
CA TYR A 198 -24.15 4.51 -19.23
C TYR A 198 -24.44 6.02 -19.20
N TRP A 199 -25.51 6.46 -18.55
CA TRP A 199 -25.87 7.87 -18.48
C TRP A 199 -24.87 8.72 -17.66
N MET A 200 -24.46 8.30 -16.46
CA MET A 200 -23.46 9.05 -15.67
C MET A 200 -22.15 9.23 -16.43
N LYS A 201 -21.72 8.16 -17.11
CA LYS A 201 -20.56 8.19 -17.99
C LYS A 201 -20.77 9.14 -19.17
N GLN A 202 -21.92 9.08 -19.85
CA GLN A 202 -22.26 10.00 -20.95
C GLN A 202 -22.28 11.46 -20.51
N GLU A 203 -22.74 11.77 -19.29
CA GLU A 203 -22.75 13.13 -18.77
C GLU A 203 -21.34 13.65 -18.47
N LEU A 204 -20.47 12.82 -17.88
CA LEU A 204 -19.05 13.14 -17.69
C LEU A 204 -18.33 13.33 -19.04
N LEU A 205 -18.69 12.53 -20.06
CA LEU A 205 -18.18 12.66 -21.42
C LEU A 205 -18.66 13.95 -22.08
N ALA A 206 -19.95 14.27 -21.97
CA ALA A 206 -20.57 15.48 -22.51
C ALA A 206 -20.00 16.75 -21.85
N ALA A 207 -19.61 16.67 -20.58
CA ALA A 207 -18.93 17.73 -19.86
C ALA A 207 -17.46 17.97 -20.30
N GLY A 208 -16.92 17.13 -21.19
CA GLY A 208 -15.56 17.28 -21.72
C GLY A 208 -14.45 16.95 -20.72
N LEU A 209 -14.76 16.18 -19.66
CA LEU A 209 -13.85 15.92 -18.54
C LEU A 209 -12.92 14.72 -18.75
N THR A 210 -12.93 14.10 -19.92
CA THR A 210 -12.16 12.87 -20.21
C THR A 210 -10.67 13.01 -19.93
N GLY A 211 -10.08 14.17 -20.26
CA GLY A 211 -8.67 14.45 -20.02
C GLY A 211 -8.32 14.48 -18.53
N GLU A 212 -9.13 15.19 -17.74
CA GLU A 212 -8.91 15.32 -16.28
C GLU A 212 -9.19 14.00 -15.57
N ILE A 213 -10.25 13.28 -15.95
CA ILE A 213 -10.54 11.93 -15.44
C ILE A 213 -9.36 10.99 -15.72
N GLY A 214 -8.80 11.01 -16.94
CA GLY A 214 -7.64 10.18 -17.30
C GLY A 214 -6.41 10.48 -16.44
N LYS A 215 -6.13 11.76 -16.15
CA LYS A 215 -5.06 12.17 -15.23
C LYS A 215 -5.33 11.67 -13.81
N THR A 216 -6.55 11.83 -13.32
CA THR A 216 -6.96 11.32 -12.00
C THR A 216 -6.79 9.80 -11.92
N SER A 217 -7.24 9.02 -12.92
CA SER A 217 -7.06 7.57 -12.94
C SER A 217 -5.58 7.17 -12.96
N ALA A 218 -4.74 7.90 -13.69
CA ALA A 218 -3.29 7.66 -13.70
C ALA A 218 -2.66 7.95 -12.32
N ARG A 219 -3.12 9.00 -11.64
CA ARG A 219 -2.67 9.37 -10.29
C ARG A 219 -3.11 8.35 -9.24
N ILE A 220 -4.37 7.91 -9.26
CA ILE A 220 -4.89 6.86 -8.37
C ILE A 220 -4.08 5.57 -8.51
N ARG A 221 -3.78 5.14 -9.74
CA ARG A 221 -2.95 3.94 -9.98
C ARG A 221 -1.54 4.03 -9.41
N LYS A 222 -0.93 5.23 -9.42
CA LYS A 222 0.42 5.47 -8.87
C LYS A 222 0.43 5.72 -7.37
N SER A 223 -0.72 6.02 -6.77
CA SER A 223 -0.82 6.35 -5.36
C SER A 223 -0.83 5.11 -4.45
N SER A 224 -0.36 5.29 -3.22
CA SER A 224 -0.36 4.28 -2.16
C SER A 224 -1.72 4.21 -1.44
N ILE A 225 -2.79 4.01 -2.21
CA ILE A 225 -4.14 3.79 -1.65
C ILE A 225 -4.27 2.36 -1.11
N ASP A 226 -5.15 2.19 -0.12
CA ASP A 226 -5.48 0.88 0.45
C ASP A 226 -5.96 -0.10 -0.62
N ASN A 227 -5.64 -1.39 -0.44
CA ASN A 227 -5.98 -2.42 -1.42
C ASN A 227 -7.49 -2.61 -1.58
N ASN A 228 -8.29 -2.38 -0.54
CA ASN A 228 -9.75 -2.48 -0.64
C ASN A 228 -10.31 -1.34 -1.48
N LEU A 229 -9.85 -0.10 -1.24
CA LEU A 229 -10.22 1.04 -2.06
C LEU A 229 -9.81 0.83 -3.52
N ARG A 230 -8.61 0.27 -3.76
CA ARG A 230 -8.17 -0.06 -5.12
C ARG A 230 -9.08 -1.10 -5.78
N LEU A 231 -9.51 -2.11 -5.04
CA LEU A 231 -10.46 -3.12 -5.55
C LEU A 231 -11.82 -2.48 -5.85
N LEU A 232 -12.36 -1.66 -4.95
CA LEU A 232 -13.63 -0.95 -5.16
C LEU A 232 -13.56 -0.01 -6.38
N LEU A 233 -12.49 0.78 -6.49
CA LEU A 233 -12.29 1.71 -7.60
C LEU A 233 -11.92 1.00 -8.91
N SER A 234 -11.54 -0.28 -8.88
CA SER A 234 -11.39 -1.09 -10.09
C SER A 234 -12.74 -1.47 -10.70
N ASN A 235 -13.82 -1.41 -9.91
CA ASN A 235 -15.18 -1.56 -10.39
C ASN A 235 -15.63 -0.25 -11.05
N GLU A 236 -15.76 -0.27 -12.39
CA GLU A 236 -16.13 0.90 -13.19
C GLU A 236 -17.39 1.62 -12.67
N PRO A 237 -18.51 0.94 -12.36
CA PRO A 237 -19.69 1.56 -11.78
C PRO A 237 -19.43 2.42 -10.53
N ILE A 238 -18.70 1.89 -9.55
CA ILE A 238 -18.37 2.60 -8.31
C ILE A 238 -17.50 3.81 -8.63
N TYR A 239 -16.47 3.62 -9.46
CA TYR A 239 -15.58 4.71 -9.86
C TYR A 239 -16.31 5.84 -10.60
N VAL A 240 -17.18 5.49 -11.55
CA VAL A 240 -18.01 6.46 -12.29
C VAL A 240 -18.97 7.18 -11.36
N ALA A 241 -19.58 6.50 -10.38
CA ALA A 241 -20.44 7.13 -9.38
C ALA A 241 -19.67 8.13 -8.50
N CYS A 242 -18.46 7.78 -8.04
CA CYS A 242 -17.60 8.69 -7.29
C CYS A 242 -17.21 9.93 -8.10
N LEU A 243 -16.83 9.75 -9.38
CA LEU A 243 -16.51 10.85 -10.29
C LEU A 243 -17.72 11.75 -10.56
N TYR A 244 -18.87 11.13 -10.80
CA TYR A 244 -20.12 11.85 -11.06
C TYR A 244 -20.58 12.66 -9.86
N LYS A 245 -20.46 12.11 -8.64
CA LYS A 245 -20.75 12.83 -7.38
C LYS A 245 -19.78 14.00 -7.17
N ALA A 246 -18.49 13.80 -7.41
CA ALA A 246 -17.50 14.89 -7.35
C ALA A 246 -17.80 16.01 -8.36
N PHE A 247 -18.23 15.66 -9.56
CA PHE A 247 -18.60 16.62 -10.59
C PHE A 247 -19.89 17.39 -10.25
N THR A 248 -20.94 16.69 -9.82
CA THR A 248 -22.27 17.28 -9.65
C THR A 248 -22.48 17.94 -8.29
N VAL A 249 -21.97 17.35 -7.21
CA VAL A 249 -22.13 17.86 -5.84
C VAL A 249 -21.06 18.90 -5.53
N ASP A 250 -19.78 18.55 -5.72
CA ASP A 250 -18.66 19.42 -5.35
C ASP A 250 -18.23 20.38 -6.48
N LYS A 251 -18.84 20.27 -7.68
CA LYS A 251 -18.51 21.08 -8.86
C LYS A 251 -17.03 21.01 -9.27
N VAL A 252 -16.38 19.89 -8.98
CA VAL A 252 -14.98 19.66 -9.32
C VAL A 252 -14.82 19.49 -10.83
N LYS A 253 -13.77 20.11 -11.39
CA LYS A 253 -13.47 20.04 -12.83
C LYS A 253 -12.01 19.72 -13.14
N ASP A 254 -11.11 19.82 -12.16
CA ASP A 254 -9.68 19.57 -12.31
C ASP A 254 -9.27 18.20 -11.75
N SER A 255 -8.14 17.66 -12.24
CA SER A 255 -7.67 16.33 -11.84
C SER A 255 -7.40 16.16 -10.35
N ASP A 256 -6.99 17.23 -9.66
CA ASP A 256 -6.56 17.20 -8.27
C ASP A 256 -7.76 17.21 -7.33
N GLY A 257 -8.74 18.04 -7.62
CA GLY A 257 -10.06 17.98 -6.99
C GLY A 257 -10.70 16.61 -7.19
N PHE A 258 -10.63 16.02 -8.39
CA PHE A 258 -11.21 14.71 -8.65
C PHE A 258 -10.51 13.63 -7.85
N PHE A 259 -9.18 13.66 -7.78
CA PHE A 259 -8.41 12.72 -6.98
C PHE A 259 -8.86 12.73 -5.50
N ASN A 260 -8.89 13.91 -4.89
CA ASN A 260 -9.26 14.04 -3.47
C ASN A 260 -10.71 13.62 -3.19
N ARG A 261 -11.66 14.05 -4.04
CA ARG A 261 -13.08 13.72 -3.86
C ARG A 261 -13.41 12.27 -4.16
N VAL A 262 -12.77 11.66 -5.16
CA VAL A 262 -12.94 10.22 -5.42
C VAL A 262 -12.49 9.41 -4.22
N LEU A 263 -11.37 9.75 -3.58
CA LEU A 263 -10.94 9.03 -2.37
C LEU A 263 -11.95 9.16 -1.23
N LEU A 264 -12.42 10.38 -0.96
CA LEU A 264 -13.45 10.62 0.05
C LEU A 264 -14.74 9.83 -0.22
N TYR A 265 -15.22 9.82 -1.48
CA TYR A 265 -16.42 9.08 -1.85
C TYR A 265 -16.21 7.57 -1.90
N SER A 266 -14.98 7.12 -2.13
CA SER A 266 -14.64 5.69 -2.08
C SER A 266 -14.64 5.15 -0.64
N ASP A 267 -14.29 5.98 0.36
CA ASP A 267 -14.46 5.62 1.76
C ASP A 267 -15.94 5.43 2.12
N GLN A 268 -16.82 6.33 1.67
CA GLN A 268 -18.28 6.19 1.87
C GLN A 268 -18.83 4.94 1.18
N ALA A 269 -18.41 4.69 -0.06
CA ALA A 269 -18.80 3.49 -0.79
C ALA A 269 -18.32 2.22 -0.08
N GLN A 270 -17.12 2.25 0.53
CA GLN A 270 -16.62 1.12 1.32
C GLN A 270 -17.52 0.84 2.53
N ASP A 271 -17.98 1.87 3.24
CA ASP A 271 -18.87 1.71 4.39
C ASP A 271 -20.21 1.06 3.98
N GLU A 272 -20.76 1.45 2.82
CA GLU A 272 -21.97 0.84 2.25
C GLU A 272 -21.74 -0.63 1.83
N VAL A 273 -20.58 -0.93 1.21
CA VAL A 273 -20.19 -2.32 0.85
C VAL A 273 -20.09 -3.17 2.09
N ASN A 274 -19.45 -2.64 3.14
CA ASN A 274 -19.30 -3.34 4.40
C ASN A 274 -20.66 -3.69 5.02
N GLU A 275 -21.59 -2.73 5.03
CA GLU A 275 -22.94 -2.93 5.57
C GLU A 275 -23.71 -4.03 4.82
N LEU A 276 -23.68 -4.02 3.47
CA LEU A 276 -24.38 -5.03 2.67
C LEU A 276 -23.75 -6.42 2.77
N VAL A 277 -22.41 -6.51 2.80
CA VAL A 277 -21.73 -7.78 3.04
C VAL A 277 -22.07 -8.31 4.44
N ALA A 278 -22.17 -7.42 5.43
CA ALA A 278 -22.57 -7.80 6.79
C ALA A 278 -24.01 -8.31 6.84
N GLU A 279 -24.94 -7.64 6.16
CA GLU A 279 -26.34 -8.04 6.09
C GLU A 279 -26.50 -9.42 5.43
N ASP A 280 -25.90 -9.62 4.25
CA ASP A 280 -25.95 -10.90 3.56
C ASP A 280 -25.30 -12.02 4.38
N TYR A 281 -24.19 -11.71 5.09
CA TYR A 281 -23.56 -12.67 5.99
C TYR A 281 -24.47 -13.03 7.18
N PHE A 282 -25.11 -12.03 7.81
CA PHE A 282 -26.02 -12.23 8.94
C PHE A 282 -27.21 -13.11 8.55
N GLU A 283 -27.85 -12.81 7.42
CA GLU A 283 -28.97 -13.60 6.89
C GLU A 283 -28.55 -15.04 6.53
N SER A 284 -27.37 -15.20 5.94
CA SER A 284 -26.85 -16.51 5.54
C SER A 284 -26.40 -17.38 6.73
N SER A 285 -26.09 -16.76 7.87
CA SER A 285 -25.65 -17.43 9.09
C SER A 285 -26.82 -17.95 9.93
N HIS A 286 -28.06 -17.60 9.58
CA HIS A 286 -29.27 -17.99 10.32
C HIS A 286 -29.22 -17.60 11.80
N LEU A 287 -28.64 -16.44 12.10
CA LEU A 287 -28.63 -15.88 13.45
C LEU A 287 -29.97 -15.16 13.70
N ASP A 288 -30.54 -15.38 14.88
CA ASP A 288 -31.73 -14.67 15.33
C ASP A 288 -31.35 -13.35 16.01
N ASP A 289 -32.19 -12.31 15.86
CA ASP A 289 -31.99 -10.98 16.48
C ASP A 289 -31.91 -11.05 18.01
N GLU A 290 -32.41 -12.14 18.63
CA GLU A 290 -32.29 -12.40 20.07
C GLU A 290 -30.87 -12.81 20.49
N GLN A 291 -30.10 -13.44 19.59
CA GLN A 291 -28.74 -13.91 19.88
C GLN A 291 -27.69 -12.82 19.64
N VAL A 292 -27.89 -12.02 18.60
CA VAL A 292 -26.98 -10.95 18.20
C VAL A 292 -27.82 -9.78 17.73
N ASP A 293 -27.64 -8.62 18.34
CA ASP A 293 -28.25 -7.37 17.87
C ASP A 293 -27.75 -7.05 16.46
N LYS A 294 -28.61 -7.29 15.46
CA LYS A 294 -28.31 -7.06 14.04
C LYS A 294 -27.87 -5.62 13.80
N THR A 295 -28.52 -4.64 14.45
CA THR A 295 -28.22 -3.22 14.22
C THR A 295 -26.82 -2.88 14.73
N ALA A 296 -26.49 -3.32 15.94
CA ALA A 296 -25.15 -3.12 16.51
C ALA A 296 -24.06 -3.84 15.70
N PHE A 297 -24.36 -5.02 15.16
CA PHE A 297 -23.44 -5.75 14.29
C PHE A 297 -23.19 -4.99 12.98
N LEU A 298 -24.25 -4.54 12.30
CA LEU A 298 -24.12 -3.78 11.05
C LEU A 298 -23.33 -2.48 11.24
N GLU A 299 -23.61 -1.73 12.31
CA GLU A 299 -22.89 -0.48 12.61
C GLU A 299 -21.40 -0.72 12.90
N LEU A 300 -21.09 -1.80 13.63
CA LEU A 300 -19.71 -2.19 13.93
C LEU A 300 -18.94 -2.55 12.65
N ILE A 301 -19.57 -3.28 11.74
CA ILE A 301 -18.93 -3.70 10.48
C ILE A 301 -18.82 -2.56 9.49
N ARG A 302 -19.85 -1.70 9.38
CA ARG A 302 -19.87 -0.52 8.51
C ARG A 302 -18.61 0.34 8.72
N ASN A 303 -18.27 0.61 9.98
CA ASN A 303 -17.12 1.43 10.36
C ASN A 303 -15.78 0.66 10.40
N SER A 304 -15.77 -0.64 10.14
CA SER A 304 -14.57 -1.46 10.20
C SER A 304 -13.80 -1.47 8.87
N ARG A 305 -12.47 -1.45 8.93
CA ARG A 305 -11.61 -1.70 7.76
C ARG A 305 -11.15 -3.16 7.80
N PHE A 306 -11.59 -3.96 6.84
CA PHE A 306 -11.16 -5.36 6.67
C PHE A 306 -10.87 -5.67 5.20
N SER A 307 -10.07 -6.70 4.95
CA SER A 307 -9.68 -7.07 3.60
C SER A 307 -10.83 -7.72 2.84
N PHE A 308 -11.04 -7.31 1.58
CA PHE A 308 -11.95 -7.95 0.63
C PHE A 308 -11.32 -9.13 -0.13
N ALA A 309 -10.11 -9.57 0.24
CA ALA A 309 -9.55 -10.79 -0.33
C ALA A 309 -10.43 -12.01 -0.02
N SER A 310 -10.44 -12.99 -0.94
CA SER A 310 -11.31 -14.16 -0.84
C SER A 310 -11.26 -14.82 0.55
N GLY A 311 -12.44 -15.07 1.11
CA GLY A 311 -12.62 -15.67 2.45
C GLY A 311 -12.40 -14.74 3.65
N ARG A 312 -11.64 -13.64 3.51
CA ARG A 312 -11.32 -12.72 4.63
C ARG A 312 -12.55 -12.02 5.22
N PRO A 313 -13.53 -11.53 4.43
CA PRO A 313 -14.75 -10.93 4.98
C PRO A 313 -15.51 -11.90 5.89
N ALA A 314 -15.74 -13.14 5.43
CA ALA A 314 -16.46 -14.13 6.22
C ALA A 314 -15.75 -14.47 7.54
N THR A 315 -14.42 -14.63 7.50
CA THR A 315 -13.62 -14.84 8.72
C THR A 315 -13.74 -13.64 9.66
N PHE A 316 -13.66 -12.42 9.14
CA PHE A 316 -13.82 -11.21 9.94
C PHE A 316 -15.20 -11.12 10.59
N MET A 317 -16.28 -11.33 9.83
CA MET A 317 -17.66 -11.35 10.34
C MET A 317 -17.83 -12.43 11.42
N LYS A 318 -17.34 -13.64 11.17
CA LYS A 318 -17.39 -14.75 12.14
C LYS A 318 -16.72 -14.37 13.44
N THR A 319 -15.52 -13.80 13.39
CA THR A 319 -14.78 -13.36 14.59
C THR A 319 -15.54 -12.27 15.35
N ARG A 320 -16.16 -11.31 14.64
CA ARG A 320 -16.96 -10.25 15.27
C ARG A 320 -18.22 -10.79 15.93
N ILE A 321 -18.94 -11.70 15.27
CA ILE A 321 -20.12 -12.36 15.85
C ILE A 321 -19.73 -13.20 17.06
N SER A 322 -18.67 -14.00 16.97
CA SER A 322 -18.18 -14.78 18.11
C SER A 322 -17.78 -13.89 19.29
N SER A 323 -17.19 -12.72 19.02
CA SER A 323 -16.88 -11.72 20.04
C SER A 323 -18.14 -11.13 20.69
N MET A 324 -19.15 -10.77 19.89
CA MET A 324 -20.44 -10.26 20.39
C MET A 324 -21.21 -11.33 21.19
N MET A 325 -21.23 -12.58 20.73
CA MET A 325 -21.88 -13.68 21.45
C MET A 325 -21.15 -14.00 22.76
N LYS A 326 -19.82 -13.96 22.76
CA LYS A 326 -19.02 -14.24 23.95
C LYS A 326 -19.11 -13.12 24.99
N TYR A 327 -18.92 -11.87 24.57
CA TYR A 327 -18.77 -10.75 25.50
C TYR A 327 -20.04 -9.90 25.65
N GLY A 328 -21.09 -10.16 24.86
CA GLY A 328 -22.31 -9.36 24.86
C GLY A 328 -22.02 -7.88 24.61
N LYS A 329 -22.60 -7.02 25.47
CA LYS A 329 -22.45 -5.56 25.41
C LYS A 329 -21.21 -5.03 26.16
N LEU A 330 -20.39 -5.89 26.79
CA LEU A 330 -19.23 -5.46 27.58
C LEU A 330 -18.26 -4.54 26.81
N PRO A 331 -17.91 -4.78 25.54
CA PRO A 331 -17.04 -3.87 24.79
C PRO A 331 -17.60 -2.45 24.66
N LYS A 332 -18.93 -2.32 24.52
CA LYS A 332 -19.60 -1.02 24.47
C LYS A 332 -19.48 -0.31 25.81
N TYR A 333 -19.77 -0.99 26.92
CA TYR A 333 -19.67 -0.40 28.25
C TYR A 333 -18.25 0.03 28.62
N VAL A 334 -17.22 -0.73 28.19
CA VAL A 334 -15.82 -0.30 28.36
C VAL A 334 -15.56 1.00 27.61
N ASN A 335 -16.07 1.16 26.39
CA ASN A 335 -15.93 2.41 25.64
C ASN A 335 -16.70 3.57 26.27
N ASP A 336 -17.93 3.33 26.74
CA ASP A 336 -18.75 4.34 27.44
C ASP A 336 -18.03 4.82 28.70
N TYR A 337 -17.42 3.90 29.45
CA TYR A 337 -16.63 4.21 30.65
C TYR A 337 -15.45 5.15 30.35
N PHE A 338 -14.70 4.91 29.26
CA PHE A 338 -13.65 5.85 28.82
C PHE A 338 -14.21 7.19 28.34
N ALA A 339 -15.42 7.23 27.77
CA ALA A 339 -16.06 8.46 27.30
C ALA A 339 -16.56 9.35 28.45
N GLN A 340 -16.89 8.76 29.61
CA GLN A 340 -17.29 9.47 30.83
C GLN A 340 -16.12 10.20 31.53
N ASN A 341 -14.90 10.13 30.99
CA ASN A 341 -13.68 10.83 31.45
C ASN A 341 -13.15 10.45 32.84
N GLU A 342 -13.52 9.30 33.40
CA GLU A 342 -12.90 8.81 34.65
C GLU A 342 -11.44 8.39 34.46
N ILE A 343 -11.12 7.89 33.27
CA ILE A 343 -9.76 7.54 32.86
C ILE A 343 -9.44 8.33 31.58
N PRO A 344 -8.25 8.96 31.47
CA PRO A 344 -7.86 9.66 30.26
C PRO A 344 -7.96 8.74 29.03
N ALA A 345 -8.72 9.15 28.01
CA ALA A 345 -8.94 8.35 26.80
C ALA A 345 -7.62 7.92 26.11
N SER A 346 -6.55 8.70 26.28
CA SER A 346 -5.20 8.36 25.78
C SER A 346 -4.59 7.12 26.40
N LYS A 347 -5.05 6.70 27.59
CA LYS A 347 -4.61 5.45 28.24
C LYS A 347 -5.44 4.23 27.82
N GLY A 348 -6.56 4.44 27.12
CA GLY A 348 -7.45 3.37 26.66
C GLY A 348 -7.00 2.80 25.31
N THR A 349 -5.82 2.17 25.25
CA THR A 349 -5.38 1.46 24.04
C THR A 349 -6.34 0.30 23.73
N THR A 350 -6.43 -0.12 22.46
CA THR A 350 -7.28 -1.24 22.02
C THR A 350 -7.00 -2.52 22.82
N GLU A 351 -5.74 -2.74 23.17
CA GLU A 351 -5.30 -3.87 23.97
C GLU A 351 -5.82 -3.80 25.41
N ILE A 352 -5.64 -2.65 26.09
CA ILE A 352 -6.16 -2.44 27.45
C ILE A 352 -7.67 -2.64 27.47
N LYS A 353 -8.40 -2.07 26.50
CA LYS A 353 -9.86 -2.25 26.38
C LYS A 353 -10.24 -3.73 26.20
N THR A 354 -9.49 -4.47 25.39
CA THR A 354 -9.73 -5.91 25.18
C THR A 354 -9.51 -6.70 26.49
N LYS A 355 -8.43 -6.43 27.21
CA LYS A 355 -8.14 -7.07 28.51
C LYS A 355 -9.16 -6.70 29.59
N MET A 356 -9.67 -5.46 29.58
CA MET A 356 -10.78 -5.06 30.46
C MET A 356 -12.03 -5.88 30.18
N VAL A 357 -12.42 -6.06 28.91
CA VAL A 357 -13.57 -6.89 28.52
C VAL A 357 -13.39 -8.33 29.00
N GLU A 358 -12.20 -8.91 28.78
CA GLU A 358 -11.89 -10.28 29.23
C GLU A 358 -12.00 -10.42 30.76
N TYR A 359 -11.53 -9.43 31.52
CA TYR A 359 -11.62 -9.43 32.98
C TYR A 359 -13.07 -9.31 33.46
N LEU A 360 -13.84 -8.38 32.89
CA LEU A 360 -15.25 -8.20 33.24
C LEU A 360 -16.09 -9.44 32.88
N TYR A 361 -15.76 -10.10 31.77
CA TYR A 361 -16.39 -11.36 31.39
C TYR A 361 -16.08 -12.48 32.39
N LYS A 362 -14.83 -12.57 32.89
CA LYS A 362 -14.45 -13.55 33.92
C LYS A 362 -15.17 -13.33 35.26
N LEU A 363 -15.56 -12.09 35.54
CA LEU A 363 -16.38 -11.75 36.71
C LEU A 363 -17.86 -12.09 36.53
N ASP A 364 -18.27 -12.57 35.35
CA ASP A 364 -19.67 -12.85 34.98
C ASP A 364 -20.59 -11.65 35.24
N LEU A 365 -20.10 -10.44 34.93
CA LEU A 365 -20.82 -9.20 35.22
C LEU A 365 -21.99 -9.02 34.25
N GLN A 366 -23.21 -9.26 34.74
CA GLN A 366 -24.44 -9.08 33.97
C GLN A 366 -24.95 -7.63 34.10
N ILE A 367 -24.65 -6.79 33.11
CA ILE A 367 -25.17 -5.41 33.03
C ILE A 367 -26.41 -5.39 32.13
N SER A 368 -27.56 -5.10 32.72
CA SER A 368 -28.83 -4.94 31.98
C SER A 368 -29.01 -3.48 31.55
N GLY A 369 -29.37 -3.26 30.28
CA GLY A 369 -29.55 -1.93 29.70
C GLY A 369 -28.87 -1.75 28.34
N ASP A 370 -29.01 -0.56 27.76
CA ASP A 370 -28.30 -0.14 26.54
C ASP A 370 -27.14 0.83 26.83
N THR A 371 -27.18 1.49 27.98
CA THR A 371 -26.20 2.47 28.45
C THR A 371 -25.70 2.08 29.82
N LEU A 372 -24.40 2.29 30.07
CA LEU A 372 -23.80 2.06 31.39
C LEU A 372 -24.45 3.00 32.42
N PRO A 373 -25.11 2.48 33.49
CA PRO A 373 -25.64 3.33 34.55
C PRO A 373 -24.50 4.07 35.25
N PRO A 374 -24.58 5.40 35.42
CA PRO A 374 -23.54 6.14 36.13
C PRO A 374 -23.43 5.65 37.58
N ASP A 375 -22.21 5.61 38.11
CA ASP A 375 -21.89 5.31 39.52
C ASP A 375 -22.15 3.87 40.00
N GLN A 376 -22.77 2.99 39.21
CA GLN A 376 -23.17 1.65 39.67
C GLN A 376 -22.07 0.58 39.48
N TYR A 377 -21.21 0.74 38.48
CA TYR A 377 -20.25 -0.29 38.08
C TYR A 377 -18.79 0.20 38.07
N ASP A 378 -18.53 1.44 38.43
CA ASP A 378 -17.22 2.09 38.23
C ASP A 378 -16.10 1.34 38.95
N GLU A 379 -16.37 0.77 40.12
CA GLU A 379 -15.40 -0.06 40.85
C GLU A 379 -14.94 -1.28 40.02
N TYR A 380 -15.86 -1.95 39.31
CA TYR A 380 -15.53 -3.10 38.47
C TYR A 380 -14.71 -2.68 37.25
N PHE A 381 -15.04 -1.56 36.62
CA PHE A 381 -14.30 -1.04 35.45
C PHE A 381 -12.92 -0.49 35.85
N ALA A 382 -12.80 0.19 37.00
CA ALA A 382 -11.53 0.63 37.55
C ALA A 382 -10.61 -0.55 37.88
N ASN A 383 -11.15 -1.62 38.47
CA ASN A 383 -10.41 -2.86 38.74
C ASN A 383 -9.99 -3.55 37.44
N ALA A 384 -10.88 -3.62 36.44
CA ALA A 384 -10.57 -4.17 35.13
C ALA A 384 -9.44 -3.39 34.44
N TYR A 385 -9.46 -2.06 34.53
CA TYR A 385 -8.42 -1.20 34.00
C TYR A 385 -7.09 -1.40 34.73
N ALA A 386 -7.08 -1.45 36.07
CA ALA A 386 -5.88 -1.69 36.85
C ALA A 386 -5.25 -3.06 36.52
N TYR A 387 -6.08 -4.09 36.33
CA TYR A 387 -5.65 -5.42 35.88
C TYR A 387 -5.04 -5.36 34.47
N ALA A 388 -5.74 -4.73 33.52
CA ALA A 388 -5.28 -4.60 32.14
C ALA A 388 -3.98 -3.78 32.02
N ALA A 389 -3.87 -2.67 32.76
CA ALA A 389 -2.68 -1.84 32.79
C ALA A 389 -1.47 -2.56 33.42
N LYS A 390 -1.70 -3.43 34.41
CA LYS A 390 -0.64 -4.25 35.01
C LYS A 390 -0.11 -5.31 34.04
N LEU A 391 -0.99 -5.91 33.23
CA LEU A 391 -0.60 -6.87 32.21
C LEU A 391 0.12 -6.22 31.03
N GLY A 392 -0.39 -5.09 30.52
CA GLY A 392 0.26 -4.36 29.43
C GLY A 392 1.61 -3.73 29.80
N ALA A 393 1.93 -3.64 31.10
CA ALA A 393 3.23 -3.22 31.59
C ALA A 393 4.18 -4.38 31.94
N SER A 394 3.72 -5.64 31.91
CA SER A 394 4.47 -6.80 32.40
C SER A 394 4.94 -7.77 31.33
N ASP A 395 4.84 -7.44 30.04
CA ASP A 395 5.18 -8.34 28.92
C ASP A 395 6.70 -8.51 28.72
N SER A 396 7.51 -8.21 29.74
CA SER A 396 8.97 -8.31 29.69
C SER A 396 9.57 -8.76 31.03
N ASP A 397 8.91 -9.67 31.75
CA ASP A 397 9.51 -10.36 32.91
C ASP A 397 9.64 -11.88 32.66
N PRO A 398 10.79 -12.34 32.14
CA PRO A 398 11.03 -13.76 31.83
C PRO A 398 11.04 -14.68 33.06
N VAL A 399 11.07 -14.14 34.28
CA VAL A 399 11.09 -14.95 35.52
C VAL A 399 9.70 -15.49 35.86
N ARG A 400 8.62 -14.85 35.37
CA ARG A 400 7.24 -15.27 35.70
C ARG A 400 6.72 -16.45 34.88
N ASN A 401 7.36 -16.78 33.76
CA ASN A 401 7.03 -17.94 32.93
C ASN A 401 7.64 -19.26 33.42
N VAL A 402 8.43 -19.23 34.49
CA VAL A 402 9.11 -20.43 35.02
C VAL A 402 8.24 -21.21 36.03
N TYR A 403 7.14 -20.61 36.52
CA TYR A 403 6.28 -21.22 37.54
C TYR A 403 4.77 -21.04 37.27
N SER A 404 4.33 -21.11 36.01
CA SER A 404 2.92 -21.40 35.76
C SER A 404 2.70 -22.90 35.97
N ASP A 405 1.83 -23.27 36.91
CA ASP A 405 1.33 -24.63 37.18
C ASP A 405 0.59 -25.21 35.96
N ILE A 406 1.29 -25.41 34.86
CA ILE A 406 0.79 -26.10 33.67
C ILE A 406 0.82 -27.58 34.02
N SER A 407 -0.36 -28.16 34.23
CA SER A 407 -0.51 -29.60 34.41
C SER A 407 0.14 -30.33 33.24
N VAL A 408 0.93 -31.38 33.53
CA VAL A 408 1.66 -32.17 32.54
C VAL A 408 0.71 -32.79 31.48
N ASP A 409 -0.58 -32.95 31.82
CA ASP A 409 -1.62 -33.49 30.95
C ASP A 409 -2.25 -32.46 29.98
N SER A 410 -1.87 -31.18 30.06
CA SER A 410 -2.35 -30.11 29.18
C SER A 410 -1.24 -29.45 28.34
N PHE A 411 -0.14 -30.16 28.09
CA PHE A 411 0.94 -29.66 27.24
C PHE A 411 0.44 -29.61 25.78
N ASP A 412 0.17 -28.40 25.27
CA ASP A 412 -0.15 -28.19 23.86
C ASP A 412 1.15 -28.38 23.05
N PHE A 413 1.25 -29.50 22.33
CA PHE A 413 2.39 -29.79 21.45
C PHE A 413 2.46 -28.87 20.22
N LYS A 414 1.61 -27.84 20.14
CA LYS A 414 1.84 -26.72 19.23
C LYS A 414 3.13 -26.03 19.63
N VAL A 415 4.17 -26.36 18.87
CA VAL A 415 5.40 -25.58 18.83
C VAL A 415 4.99 -24.20 18.34
N ASP A 416 5.19 -23.20 19.17
CA ASP A 416 5.18 -21.82 18.73
C ASP A 416 6.27 -21.69 17.66
N TYR A 417 5.84 -21.49 16.41
CA TYR A 417 6.76 -21.32 15.28
C TYR A 417 7.42 -19.94 15.29
N PHE A 418 7.12 -19.10 16.30
CA PHE A 418 7.49 -17.69 16.36
C PHE A 418 7.00 -16.92 15.12
N ASP A 419 5.95 -17.43 14.46
CA ASP A 419 5.36 -16.83 13.26
C ASP A 419 4.73 -15.46 13.57
N ASP A 420 4.33 -15.23 14.84
CA ASP A 420 3.59 -14.04 15.27
C ASP A 420 4.45 -12.96 15.97
N GLU A 421 5.67 -13.25 16.47
CA GLU A 421 6.34 -12.31 17.41
C GLU A 421 7.66 -11.65 16.99
N GLU A 422 8.44 -12.13 16.02
CA GLU A 422 9.58 -11.34 15.52
C GLU A 422 9.78 -11.56 14.02
N GLY A 423 8.90 -10.94 13.22
CA GLY A 423 9.17 -10.79 11.79
C GLY A 423 10.56 -10.20 11.61
N GLN A 424 11.50 -11.02 11.10
CA GLN A 424 12.91 -10.64 10.97
C GLN A 424 13.01 -9.25 10.32
N TYR A 425 13.60 -8.30 11.05
CA TYR A 425 13.59 -6.89 10.68
C TYR A 425 14.42 -6.66 9.42
N ILE A 426 13.74 -6.36 8.30
CA ILE A 426 14.39 -6.01 7.02
C ILE A 426 14.57 -4.49 6.96
N ASP A 427 15.82 -4.03 7.02
CA ASP A 427 16.17 -2.63 6.83
C ASP A 427 16.50 -2.36 5.36
N ARG A 428 15.50 -1.92 4.61
CA ARG A 428 15.64 -1.64 3.16
C ARG A 428 16.74 -0.61 2.87
N LYS A 429 17.00 0.34 3.78
CA LYS A 429 18.05 1.35 3.57
C LYS A 429 19.44 0.71 3.61
N ASN A 430 19.62 -0.36 4.38
CA ASN A 430 20.89 -1.07 4.50
C ASN A 430 21.15 -1.82 3.21
N ILE A 431 20.15 -2.51 2.66
CA ILE A 431 20.26 -3.22 1.39
C ILE A 431 20.58 -2.25 0.24
N LEU A 432 19.89 -1.10 0.17
CA LEU A 432 20.21 -0.06 -0.81
C LEU A 432 21.63 0.50 -0.63
N GLY A 433 22.06 0.70 0.63
CA GLY A 433 23.42 1.10 0.96
C GLY A 433 24.45 0.08 0.47
N ALA A 434 24.20 -1.21 0.66
CA ALA A 434 25.03 -2.28 0.14
C ALA A 434 25.09 -2.22 -1.40
N GLY A 435 23.97 -1.98 -2.08
CA GLY A 435 23.96 -1.77 -3.53
C GLY A 435 24.87 -0.64 -4.01
N VAL A 436 24.85 0.51 -3.32
CA VAL A 436 25.73 1.65 -3.64
C VAL A 436 27.19 1.33 -3.29
N LEU A 437 27.45 0.60 -2.21
CA LEU A 437 28.80 0.15 -1.85
C LEU A 437 29.37 -0.81 -2.89
N PHE A 438 28.57 -1.77 -3.36
CA PHE A 438 28.95 -2.70 -4.43
C PHE A 438 29.25 -1.94 -5.72
N TYR A 439 28.36 -1.04 -6.13
CA TYR A 439 28.58 -0.16 -7.28
C TYR A 439 29.88 0.65 -7.15
N THR A 440 30.13 1.16 -5.95
CA THR A 440 31.35 1.91 -5.64
C THR A 440 32.57 1.01 -5.79
N LYS A 441 32.63 -0.14 -5.10
CA LYS A 441 33.72 -1.13 -5.21
C LYS A 441 34.10 -1.41 -6.67
N VAL A 442 33.11 -1.81 -7.48
CA VAL A 442 33.37 -2.24 -8.86
C VAL A 442 33.92 -1.10 -9.71
N LEU A 443 33.41 0.13 -9.54
CA LEU A 443 33.88 1.25 -10.36
C LEU A 443 35.13 1.94 -9.80
N SER A 444 35.23 2.14 -8.49
CA SER A 444 36.35 2.84 -7.87
C SER A 444 37.61 1.99 -7.88
N ASP A 445 37.49 0.72 -7.47
CA ASP A 445 38.63 -0.13 -7.12
C ASP A 445 38.85 -1.24 -8.16
N ASP A 446 37.82 -2.01 -8.54
CA ASP A 446 38.00 -3.08 -9.55
C ASP A 446 38.31 -2.50 -10.96
N LEU A 447 37.57 -1.46 -11.36
CA LEU A 447 37.85 -0.71 -12.60
C LEU A 447 38.96 0.34 -12.42
N GLY A 448 39.24 0.74 -11.18
CA GLY A 448 40.33 1.67 -10.87
C GLY A 448 40.05 3.15 -11.20
N ILE A 449 38.79 3.60 -11.26
CA ILE A 449 38.46 5.00 -11.63
C ILE A 449 39.19 6.03 -10.75
N LEU A 450 39.32 5.77 -9.44
CA LEU A 450 40.01 6.72 -8.55
C LEU A 450 41.51 6.79 -8.86
N ARG A 451 42.15 5.65 -9.12
CA ARG A 451 43.56 5.57 -9.52
C ARG A 451 43.80 6.25 -10.87
N ILE A 452 42.88 6.08 -11.82
CA ILE A 452 42.93 6.72 -13.14
C ILE A 452 42.80 8.25 -13.01
N ALA A 453 41.89 8.74 -12.17
CA ALA A 453 41.76 10.17 -11.90
C ALA A 453 43.03 10.74 -11.24
N ASP A 454 43.65 10.00 -10.33
CA ASP A 454 44.94 10.37 -9.74
C ASP A 454 46.07 10.39 -10.80
N ALA A 455 46.11 9.44 -11.73
CA ALA A 455 47.07 9.42 -12.83
C ALA A 455 46.90 10.62 -13.78
N ILE A 456 45.66 11.01 -14.10
CA ILE A 456 45.37 12.21 -14.89
C ILE A 456 45.81 13.47 -14.16
N LEU A 457 45.55 13.54 -12.85
CA LEU A 457 46.03 14.64 -12.03
C LEU A 457 47.55 14.74 -12.06
N MET A 458 48.26 13.62 -11.95
CA MET A 458 49.73 13.58 -12.08
C MET A 458 50.22 13.99 -13.46
N ALA A 459 49.55 13.55 -14.53
CA ALA A 459 49.89 13.96 -15.89
C ALA A 459 49.71 15.48 -16.09
N TRP A 460 48.68 16.08 -15.50
CA TRP A 460 48.46 17.52 -15.52
C TRP A 460 49.53 18.28 -14.72
N THR A 461 49.88 17.83 -13.51
CA THR A 461 50.93 18.49 -12.71
C THR A 461 52.32 18.38 -13.32
N GLN A 462 52.57 17.33 -14.11
CA GLN A 462 53.80 17.15 -14.90
C GLN A 462 53.81 17.98 -16.20
N GLY A 463 52.71 18.64 -16.57
CA GLY A 463 52.59 19.37 -17.83
C GLY A 463 52.44 18.48 -19.07
N LYS A 464 52.13 17.18 -18.90
CA LYS A 464 51.82 16.26 -20.01
C LYS A 464 50.42 16.49 -20.59
N LEU A 465 49.51 17.04 -19.77
CA LEU A 465 48.17 17.46 -20.18
C LEU A 465 48.08 18.98 -20.18
N ASP A 466 47.82 19.57 -21.35
CA ASP A 466 47.71 21.01 -21.52
C ASP A 466 46.25 21.44 -21.32
N ILE A 467 45.86 21.66 -20.07
CA ILE A 467 44.48 22.03 -19.72
C ILE A 467 44.43 23.55 -19.51
N PRO A 468 43.65 24.29 -20.32
CA PRO A 468 43.55 25.74 -20.18
C PRO A 468 42.92 26.12 -18.84
N GLN A 469 43.21 27.34 -18.37
CA GLN A 469 42.56 27.89 -17.18
C GLN A 469 41.04 27.93 -17.39
N GLY A 470 40.28 27.36 -16.46
CA GLY A 470 38.84 27.20 -16.60
C GLY A 470 38.24 26.24 -15.58
N GLU A 471 37.05 25.72 -15.91
CA GLU A 471 36.29 24.85 -15.00
C GLU A 471 37.00 23.50 -14.74
N THR A 472 37.62 22.91 -15.78
CA THR A 472 38.34 21.64 -15.67
C THR A 472 39.61 21.77 -14.83
N ALA A 473 40.42 22.82 -15.04
CA ALA A 473 41.56 23.13 -14.19
C ALA A 473 41.14 23.39 -12.73
N THR A 474 40.03 24.10 -12.52
CA THR A 474 39.47 24.33 -11.17
C THR A 474 39.06 23.01 -10.49
N LYS A 475 38.40 22.09 -11.22
CA LYS A 475 38.03 20.77 -10.70
C LYS A 475 39.26 19.91 -10.38
N LEU A 476 40.28 19.89 -11.24
CA LEU A 476 41.55 19.20 -10.97
C LEU A 476 42.24 19.75 -9.71
N TYR A 477 42.29 21.07 -9.58
CA TYR A 477 42.85 21.72 -8.40
C TYR A 477 42.08 21.36 -7.12
N ARG A 478 40.74 21.38 -7.17
CA ARG A 478 39.90 20.96 -6.05
C ARG A 478 40.13 19.48 -5.70
N TYR A 479 40.18 18.61 -6.71
CA TYR A 479 40.44 17.18 -6.55
C TYR A 479 41.80 16.95 -5.88
N TYR A 480 42.84 17.68 -6.30
CA TYR A 480 44.17 17.68 -5.67
C TYR A 480 44.17 18.16 -4.21
N LYS A 481 43.40 19.20 -3.89
CA LYS A 481 43.32 19.77 -2.54
C LYS A 481 42.61 18.85 -1.55
N LEU A 482 41.54 18.21 -1.99
CA LEU A 482 40.74 17.30 -1.16
C LEU A 482 41.38 15.92 -1.01
N ARG A 483 42.57 15.66 -1.58
CA ARG A 483 43.18 14.32 -1.59
C ARG A 483 43.33 13.68 -0.21
N LYS A 484 43.57 14.48 0.83
CA LYS A 484 43.75 14.04 2.23
C LYS A 484 42.44 13.80 2.96
N GLU A 485 41.35 14.34 2.44
CA GLU A 485 39.99 14.16 2.93
C GLU A 485 39.29 13.02 2.19
N ARG A 486 39.99 12.29 1.31
CA ARG A 486 39.44 11.14 0.61
C ARG A 486 39.65 9.87 1.43
N SER A 487 38.70 8.93 1.31
CA SER A 487 38.87 7.58 1.82
C SER A 487 40.06 6.91 1.13
N THR A 488 40.89 6.19 1.89
CA THR A 488 42.01 5.45 1.29
C THR A 488 41.50 4.14 0.66
N ALA A 489 42.34 3.51 -0.18
CA ALA A 489 41.96 2.23 -0.79
C ALA A 489 41.79 1.13 0.25
N GLU A 490 42.63 1.15 1.28
CA GLU A 490 42.64 0.22 2.40
C GLU A 490 41.36 0.37 3.25
N GLU A 491 40.98 1.61 3.57
CA GLU A 491 39.73 1.90 4.30
C GLU A 491 38.50 1.41 3.52
N ARG A 492 38.44 1.67 2.21
CA ARG A 492 37.35 1.17 1.36
C ARG A 492 37.33 -0.35 1.30
N ALA A 493 38.49 -0.97 1.13
CA ALA A 493 38.63 -2.43 1.06
C ALA A 493 38.21 -3.13 2.36
N MET A 494 38.51 -2.53 3.51
CA MET A 494 38.02 -2.99 4.81
C MET A 494 36.48 -3.05 4.84
N PHE A 495 35.79 -2.02 4.33
CA PHE A 495 34.33 -2.01 4.27
C PHE A 495 33.77 -3.04 3.29
N TYR A 496 34.43 -3.28 2.16
CA TYR A 496 34.04 -4.37 1.25
C TYR A 496 34.20 -5.73 1.91
N LYS A 497 35.25 -5.92 2.71
CA LYS A 497 35.45 -7.14 3.49
C LYS A 497 34.35 -7.32 4.52
N ILE A 498 34.00 -6.28 5.27
CA ILE A 498 32.95 -6.36 6.29
C ILE A 498 31.59 -6.73 5.68
N VAL A 499 31.19 -6.10 4.57
CA VAL A 499 29.83 -6.28 4.01
C VAL A 499 29.72 -7.47 3.06
N PHE A 500 30.74 -7.72 2.22
CA PHE A 500 30.67 -8.74 1.16
C PHE A 500 31.67 -9.88 1.35
N ASN A 501 32.57 -9.79 2.32
CA ASN A 501 33.70 -10.68 2.50
C ASN A 501 34.58 -10.83 1.24
N THR A 502 34.75 -9.74 0.50
CA THR A 502 35.59 -9.70 -0.71
C THR A 502 36.92 -9.00 -0.43
N GLY A 503 38.02 -9.54 -0.97
CA GLY A 503 39.38 -9.00 -0.83
C GLY A 503 40.10 -9.44 0.44
N ASP A 504 41.33 -8.97 0.60
CA ASP A 504 42.27 -9.36 1.67
C ASP A 504 42.56 -8.24 2.67
N ALA A 505 41.71 -7.22 2.73
CA ALA A 505 41.91 -6.10 3.65
C ALA A 505 41.82 -6.55 5.11
N GLU A 506 42.72 -6.02 5.94
CA GLU A 506 42.64 -6.17 7.38
C GLU A 506 41.42 -5.41 7.93
N VAL A 507 40.68 -6.06 8.83
CA VAL A 507 39.54 -5.47 9.52
C VAL A 507 39.92 -5.08 10.94
N LEU A 508 39.28 -4.04 11.47
CA LEU A 508 39.50 -3.62 12.86
C LEU A 508 39.18 -4.76 13.83
N GLU A 509 39.91 -4.82 14.94
CA GLU A 509 39.70 -5.79 16.00
C GLU A 509 38.23 -5.76 16.47
N ASN A 510 37.62 -6.94 16.62
CA ASN A 510 36.20 -7.15 16.95
C ASN A 510 35.19 -6.79 15.84
N SER A 511 35.63 -6.47 14.61
CA SER A 511 34.70 -6.35 13.48
C SER A 511 34.18 -7.71 13.05
N VAL A 512 32.88 -7.83 12.83
CA VAL A 512 32.25 -9.05 12.30
C VAL A 512 32.24 -8.99 10.79
N VAL A 513 32.88 -9.96 10.14
CA VAL A 513 32.94 -10.10 8.69
C VAL A 513 31.77 -10.92 8.18
N ASN A 514 31.13 -10.49 7.10
CA ASN A 514 30.01 -11.19 6.49
C ASN A 514 30.44 -12.42 5.68
N THR A 515 30.79 -13.50 6.36
CA THR A 515 31.29 -14.73 5.71
C THR A 515 30.27 -15.42 4.81
N GLU A 516 28.97 -15.20 5.03
CA GLU A 516 27.88 -15.87 4.33
C GLU A 516 27.50 -15.21 3.00
N PHE A 517 27.82 -13.93 2.79
CA PHE A 517 27.36 -13.17 1.63
C PHE A 517 27.66 -13.85 0.30
N ALA A 518 28.90 -14.30 0.10
CA ALA A 518 29.33 -14.91 -1.15
C ALA A 518 28.51 -16.17 -1.49
N GLN A 519 28.22 -16.99 -0.47
CA GLN A 519 27.40 -18.18 -0.64
C GLN A 519 25.94 -17.81 -0.96
N LEU A 520 25.35 -16.87 -0.22
CA LEU A 520 23.97 -16.43 -0.43
C LEU A 520 23.78 -15.79 -1.82
N TRP A 521 24.75 -14.97 -2.25
CA TRP A 521 24.77 -14.37 -3.59
C TRP A 521 24.83 -15.44 -4.68
N THR A 522 25.70 -16.44 -4.51
CA THR A 522 25.83 -17.57 -5.45
C THR A 522 24.54 -18.41 -5.51
N VAL A 523 23.88 -18.63 -4.37
CA VAL A 523 22.58 -19.32 -4.31
C VAL A 523 21.51 -18.56 -5.10
N LEU A 524 21.43 -17.23 -4.96
CA LEU A 524 20.50 -16.42 -5.75
C LEU A 524 20.74 -16.56 -7.25
N MET A 525 22.01 -16.47 -7.68
CA MET A 525 22.37 -16.62 -9.10
C MET A 525 21.97 -18.00 -9.62
N ASN A 526 22.29 -19.07 -8.88
CA ASN A 526 22.00 -20.44 -9.28
C ASN A 526 20.50 -20.76 -9.32
N GLU A 527 19.73 -20.33 -8.31
CA GLU A 527 18.28 -20.53 -8.30
C GLU A 527 17.59 -19.74 -9.43
N THR A 528 18.13 -18.57 -9.78
CA THR A 528 17.66 -17.79 -10.93
C THR A 528 17.92 -18.52 -12.25
N VAL A 529 19.13 -19.04 -12.47
CA VAL A 529 19.46 -19.82 -13.67
C VAL A 529 18.58 -21.08 -13.77
N LYS A 530 18.40 -21.80 -12.66
CA LYS A 530 17.49 -22.97 -12.62
C LYS A 530 16.05 -22.58 -12.95
N TYR A 531 15.58 -21.43 -12.46
CA TYR A 531 14.24 -20.94 -12.78
C TYR A 531 14.10 -20.66 -14.27
N ILE A 532 15.06 -19.96 -14.88
CA ILE A 532 15.07 -19.66 -16.32
C ILE A 532 15.09 -20.95 -17.14
N GLN A 533 15.98 -21.90 -16.81
CA GLN A 533 16.04 -23.18 -17.50
C GLN A 533 14.73 -23.98 -17.43
N LYS A 534 14.08 -24.01 -16.26
CA LYS A 534 12.77 -24.65 -16.09
C LYS A 534 11.68 -23.92 -16.87
N PHE A 535 11.76 -22.59 -16.96
CA PHE A 535 10.83 -21.77 -17.72
C PHE A 535 10.98 -21.96 -19.22
N GLU A 536 12.21 -22.04 -19.73
CA GLU A 536 12.51 -22.26 -21.16
C GLU A 536 12.25 -23.70 -21.60
N ALA A 537 12.51 -24.69 -20.75
CA ALA A 537 12.25 -26.11 -21.07
C ALA A 537 10.76 -26.44 -21.09
N ASN A 538 9.92 -25.56 -20.55
CA ASN A 538 8.50 -25.78 -20.45
C ASN A 538 7.78 -25.30 -21.71
N ASP A 539 7.63 -26.21 -22.69
CA ASP A 539 6.87 -25.97 -23.92
C ASP A 539 5.36 -25.79 -23.66
N ASN A 540 4.86 -26.21 -22.49
CA ASN A 540 3.46 -26.12 -22.13
C ASN A 540 3.16 -24.79 -21.43
N ALA A 541 2.50 -23.88 -22.14
CA ALA A 541 2.04 -22.58 -21.61
C ALA A 541 1.16 -22.66 -20.33
N PHE A 542 0.73 -23.85 -19.92
CA PHE A 542 -0.13 -24.10 -18.75
C PHE A 542 0.63 -24.59 -17.51
N GLU A 543 1.89 -25.02 -17.63
CA GLU A 543 2.65 -25.53 -16.49
C GLU A 543 3.33 -24.36 -15.75
N TYR A 544 3.05 -24.24 -14.45
CA TYR A 544 3.51 -23.12 -13.63
C TYR A 544 4.89 -23.43 -13.05
N VAL A 545 5.90 -22.62 -13.38
CA VAL A 545 7.24 -22.73 -12.79
C VAL A 545 7.27 -22.00 -11.45
N SER A 546 7.63 -22.74 -10.39
CA SER A 546 7.69 -22.20 -9.03
C SER A 546 8.79 -21.14 -8.87
N LYS A 547 8.43 -19.98 -8.30
CA LYS A 547 9.33 -18.86 -7.96
C LYS A 547 9.92 -18.96 -6.55
N ILE A 548 9.46 -19.93 -5.77
CA ILE A 548 9.74 -20.08 -4.33
C ILE A 548 11.24 -20.09 -4.05
N GLY A 549 12.04 -20.81 -4.86
CA GLY A 549 13.50 -20.88 -4.68
C GLY A 549 14.19 -19.52 -4.79
N VAL A 550 13.81 -18.72 -5.79
CA VAL A 550 14.34 -17.36 -5.98
C VAL A 550 13.89 -16.45 -4.83
N TYR A 551 12.62 -16.54 -4.41
CA TYR A 551 12.07 -15.72 -3.32
C TYR A 551 12.77 -15.99 -1.98
N HIS A 552 13.03 -17.25 -1.64
CA HIS A 552 13.79 -17.59 -0.43
C HIS A 552 15.23 -17.08 -0.50
N ALA A 553 15.90 -17.20 -1.65
CA ALA A 553 17.26 -16.68 -1.82
C ALA A 553 17.31 -15.15 -1.63
N ILE A 554 16.31 -14.43 -2.16
CA ILE A 554 16.17 -12.98 -1.95
C ILE A 554 15.98 -12.65 -0.47
N LYS A 555 15.05 -13.32 0.23
CA LYS A 555 14.80 -13.09 1.66
C LYS A 555 16.06 -13.29 2.49
N ASN A 556 16.79 -14.39 2.28
CA ASN A 556 18.04 -14.66 3.01
C ASN A 556 19.07 -13.54 2.80
N LEU A 557 19.19 -13.00 1.57
CA LEU A 557 20.02 -11.84 1.30
C LEU A 557 19.49 -10.56 1.95
N GLN A 558 18.18 -10.32 1.97
CA GLN A 558 17.58 -9.18 2.65
C GLN A 558 17.96 -9.16 4.14
N TYR A 559 17.88 -10.31 4.81
CA TYR A 559 18.23 -10.45 6.22
C TYR A 559 19.72 -10.22 6.45
N ASN A 560 20.57 -10.93 5.71
CA ASN A 560 22.01 -10.81 5.81
C ASN A 560 22.49 -9.36 5.61
N LEU A 561 22.05 -8.70 4.54
CA LEU A 561 22.46 -7.33 4.22
C LEU A 561 21.87 -6.29 5.20
N SER A 562 20.71 -6.56 5.80
CA SER A 562 20.14 -5.71 6.84
C SER A 562 21.04 -5.65 8.09
N VAL A 563 21.70 -6.76 8.42
CA VAL A 563 22.62 -6.88 9.56
C VAL A 563 23.98 -6.26 9.25
N PHE A 564 24.59 -6.64 8.12
CA PHE A 564 26.00 -6.31 7.84
C PHE A 564 26.22 -4.92 7.24
N MET A 565 25.22 -4.31 6.60
CA MET A 565 25.31 -2.91 6.17
C MET A 565 24.83 -1.96 7.28
N SER A 566 25.50 -2.00 8.43
CA SER A 566 25.17 -1.24 9.64
C SER A 566 26.37 -0.46 10.22
N GLY A 567 26.11 0.45 11.16
CA GLY A 567 27.16 1.23 11.82
C GLY A 567 27.82 2.31 10.95
N MET A 568 29.14 2.48 11.10
CA MET A 568 29.91 3.60 10.53
C MET A 568 29.90 3.65 9.01
N ILE A 569 29.79 2.50 8.34
CA ILE A 569 29.77 2.43 6.88
C ILE A 569 28.60 3.23 6.27
N LYS A 570 27.46 3.34 6.98
CA LYS A 570 26.33 4.16 6.54
C LYS A 570 26.69 5.65 6.45
N ALA A 571 27.54 6.12 7.36
CA ALA A 571 27.96 7.51 7.42
C ALA A 571 29.04 7.82 6.37
N LEU A 572 29.93 6.85 6.10
CA LEU A 572 31.04 7.02 5.16
C LEU A 572 30.66 6.76 3.70
N LEU A 573 29.64 5.93 3.45
CA LEU A 573 29.23 5.59 2.09
C LEU A 573 28.86 6.80 1.22
N PRO A 574 28.11 7.82 1.69
CA PRO A 574 27.86 9.04 0.91
C PRO A 574 29.15 9.75 0.51
N GLU A 575 30.16 9.73 1.37
CA GLU A 575 31.46 10.35 1.11
C GLU A 575 32.24 9.57 0.05
N MET A 576 32.34 8.24 0.19
CA MET A 576 32.95 7.35 -0.81
C MET A 576 32.29 7.52 -2.18
N TYR A 577 30.96 7.57 -2.22
CA TYR A 577 30.21 7.77 -3.45
C TYR A 577 30.45 9.17 -4.05
N ALA A 578 30.51 10.22 -3.22
CA ALA A 578 30.82 11.58 -3.67
C ALA A 578 32.24 11.69 -4.26
N GLN A 579 33.21 10.96 -3.69
CA GLN A 579 34.58 10.88 -4.22
C GLN A 579 34.60 10.20 -5.59
N LEU A 580 33.87 9.08 -5.75
CA LEU A 580 33.70 8.41 -7.04
C LEU A 580 33.03 9.32 -8.08
N GLN A 581 31.94 10.00 -7.71
CA GLN A 581 31.26 10.93 -8.62
C GLN A 581 32.17 12.08 -9.03
N SER A 582 32.96 12.63 -8.10
CA SER A 582 33.93 13.69 -8.41
C SER A 582 34.99 13.23 -9.41
N ALA A 583 35.45 11.97 -9.31
CA ALA A 583 36.37 11.37 -10.27
C ALA A 583 35.71 11.16 -11.65
N ILE A 584 34.50 10.58 -11.69
CA ILE A 584 33.74 10.39 -12.93
C ILE A 584 33.49 11.73 -13.63
N ASP A 585 33.09 12.75 -12.89
CA ASP A 585 32.87 14.11 -13.39
C ASP A 585 34.13 14.72 -14.00
N LEU A 586 35.29 14.42 -13.41
CA LEU A 586 36.57 14.84 -13.94
C LEU A 586 36.88 14.12 -15.27
N LEU A 587 36.72 12.80 -15.31
CA LEU A 587 36.97 11.98 -16.51
C LEU A 587 36.06 12.33 -17.69
N LYS A 588 34.85 12.85 -17.42
CA LYS A 588 33.90 13.30 -18.45
C LYS A 588 34.24 14.65 -19.06
N ARG A 589 35.23 15.38 -18.55
CA ARG A 589 35.52 16.74 -19.03
C ARG A 589 35.98 16.74 -20.48
N PRO A 590 35.44 17.65 -21.32
CA PRO A 590 35.72 17.65 -22.75
C PRO A 590 37.20 17.85 -23.05
N GLU A 591 37.92 18.64 -22.25
CA GLU A 591 39.36 18.85 -22.41
C GLU A 591 40.15 17.55 -22.17
N ILE A 592 39.77 16.79 -21.14
CA ILE A 592 40.37 15.49 -20.81
C ILE A 592 40.02 14.47 -21.90
N VAL A 593 38.75 14.39 -22.30
CA VAL A 593 38.28 13.48 -23.35
C VAL A 593 38.89 13.81 -24.71
N GLN A 594 39.13 15.08 -25.03
CA GLN A 594 39.75 15.50 -26.30
C GLN A 594 41.22 15.11 -26.39
N GLN A 595 41.97 15.17 -25.28
CA GLN A 595 43.40 14.87 -25.26
C GLN A 595 43.67 13.37 -25.07
N LEU A 596 42.87 12.71 -24.23
CA LEU A 596 43.08 11.31 -23.86
C LEU A 596 42.18 10.34 -24.61
N GLY A 597 40.95 10.72 -24.97
CA GLY A 597 40.04 9.90 -25.77
C GLY A 597 40.49 9.84 -27.23
N GLN A 598 41.32 8.88 -27.59
CA GLN A 598 41.71 8.63 -28.98
C GLN A 598 40.59 7.92 -29.76
N GLY A 599 40.66 8.01 -31.09
CA GLY A 599 39.75 7.31 -32.01
C GLY A 599 38.47 8.07 -32.37
N TYR A 600 37.55 7.36 -33.05
CA TYR A 600 36.30 7.91 -33.56
C TYR A 600 35.29 8.22 -32.44
N GLN A 601 35.31 7.44 -31.35
CA GLN A 601 34.44 7.62 -30.20
C GLN A 601 35.22 8.21 -29.02
N ARG A 602 35.33 9.55 -28.99
CA ARG A 602 35.94 10.26 -27.86
C ARG A 602 34.96 10.30 -26.69
N ASN A 603 35.09 9.34 -25.77
CA ASN A 603 34.27 9.24 -24.57
C ASN A 603 35.11 8.91 -23.34
N MET A 604 34.51 9.05 -22.15
CA MET A 604 35.13 8.78 -20.86
C MET A 604 35.69 7.35 -20.75
N TRP A 605 35.01 6.36 -21.32
CA TRP A 605 35.42 4.96 -21.23
C TRP A 605 36.73 4.69 -21.98
N ARG A 606 36.92 5.32 -23.15
CA ARG A 606 38.21 5.28 -23.87
C ARG A 606 39.34 5.97 -23.11
N VAL A 607 39.03 7.03 -22.35
CA VAL A 607 40.02 7.66 -21.46
C VAL A 607 40.45 6.67 -20.38
N ILE A 608 39.52 5.95 -19.77
CA ILE A 608 39.80 4.94 -18.74
C ILE A 608 40.69 3.83 -19.32
N GLU A 609 40.31 3.22 -20.45
CA GLU A 609 41.10 2.16 -21.10
C GLU A 609 42.53 2.61 -21.38
N ARG A 610 42.68 3.80 -21.99
CA ARG A 610 43.98 4.33 -22.39
C ARG A 610 44.85 4.66 -21.19
N VAL A 611 44.33 5.41 -20.22
CA VAL A 611 45.11 5.79 -19.04
C VAL A 611 45.46 4.55 -18.21
N SER A 612 44.57 3.57 -18.13
CA SER A 612 44.87 2.31 -17.45
C SER A 612 46.00 1.55 -18.14
N SER A 613 45.98 1.47 -19.47
CA SER A 613 47.03 0.85 -20.27
C SER A 613 48.38 1.59 -20.14
N GLU A 614 48.38 2.92 -20.28
CA GLU A 614 49.60 3.73 -20.26
C GLU A 614 50.21 3.85 -18.85
N ALA A 615 49.38 3.98 -17.81
CA ALA A 615 49.87 4.23 -16.44
C ALA A 615 50.07 2.95 -15.62
N PHE A 616 49.29 1.90 -15.89
CA PHE A 616 49.29 0.67 -15.08
C PHE A 616 49.60 -0.59 -15.88
N GLY A 617 49.74 -0.51 -17.21
CA GLY A 617 50.00 -1.68 -18.05
C GLY A 617 48.83 -2.67 -18.14
N VAL A 618 47.64 -2.28 -17.67
CA VAL A 618 46.45 -3.16 -17.62
C VAL A 618 45.36 -2.58 -18.49
N ILE A 619 44.76 -3.41 -19.36
CA ILE A 619 43.61 -3.05 -20.18
C ILE A 619 42.37 -3.71 -19.56
N PRO A 620 41.64 -3.01 -18.67
CA PRO A 620 40.46 -3.59 -18.02
C PRO A 620 39.32 -3.76 -19.03
N ASN A 621 38.49 -4.79 -18.83
CA ASN A 621 37.24 -4.94 -19.58
C ASN A 621 36.18 -3.96 -19.06
N VAL A 622 36.27 -2.71 -19.53
CA VAL A 622 35.43 -1.60 -19.07
C VAL A 622 33.94 -1.88 -19.32
N ALA A 623 33.61 -2.53 -20.43
CA ALA A 623 32.22 -2.86 -20.77
C ALA A 623 31.62 -3.87 -19.78
N ALA A 624 32.36 -4.93 -19.46
CA ALA A 624 31.93 -5.94 -18.50
C ALA A 624 31.83 -5.36 -17.08
N LEU A 625 32.87 -4.69 -16.58
CA LEU A 625 32.88 -4.09 -15.23
C LEU A 625 31.77 -3.04 -15.05
N ARG A 626 31.49 -2.24 -16.09
CA ARG A 626 30.35 -1.31 -16.07
C ARG A 626 29.02 -2.06 -15.94
N THR A 627 28.86 -3.14 -16.69
CA THR A 627 27.63 -3.96 -16.67
C THR A 627 27.45 -4.60 -15.30
N ILE A 628 28.52 -5.19 -14.73
CA ILE A 628 28.55 -5.74 -13.36
C ILE A 628 28.12 -4.67 -12.34
N ALA A 629 28.70 -3.47 -12.40
CA ALA A 629 28.36 -2.40 -11.47
C ALA A 629 26.88 -2.00 -11.55
N VAL A 630 26.39 -1.69 -12.77
CA VAL A 630 25.02 -1.21 -12.98
C VAL A 630 23.99 -2.30 -12.65
N LYS A 631 24.20 -3.52 -13.15
CA LYS A 631 23.26 -4.63 -12.97
C LYS A 631 23.30 -5.15 -11.55
N GLY A 632 24.48 -5.24 -10.93
CA GLY A 632 24.63 -5.54 -9.51
C GLY A 632 23.84 -4.56 -8.64
N HIS A 633 23.99 -3.25 -8.85
CA HIS A 633 23.21 -2.23 -8.14
C HIS A 633 21.69 -2.39 -8.33
N SER A 634 21.23 -2.67 -9.55
CA SER A 634 19.82 -2.92 -9.82
C SER A 634 19.31 -4.16 -9.08
N ILE A 635 20.09 -5.25 -9.03
CA ILE A 635 19.75 -6.45 -8.26
C ILE A 635 19.59 -6.13 -6.78
N PHE A 636 20.52 -5.37 -6.17
CA PHE A 636 20.37 -4.92 -4.78
C PHE A 636 19.12 -4.05 -4.58
N THR A 637 18.77 -3.22 -5.55
CA THR A 637 17.56 -2.39 -5.51
C THR A 637 16.30 -3.26 -5.54
N ASP A 638 16.28 -4.28 -6.38
CA ASP A 638 15.17 -5.23 -6.47
C ASP A 638 15.06 -6.08 -5.20
N ILE A 639 16.18 -6.56 -4.63
CA ILE A 639 16.24 -7.23 -3.33
C ILE A 639 15.69 -6.31 -2.24
N ALA A 640 16.06 -5.02 -2.21
CA ALA A 640 15.57 -4.08 -1.19
C ALA A 640 14.06 -3.81 -1.29
N GLN A 641 13.51 -3.85 -2.50
CA GLN A 641 12.09 -3.58 -2.77
C GLN A 641 11.25 -4.86 -2.78
N PHE A 642 11.87 -6.02 -2.65
CA PHE A 642 11.18 -7.31 -2.65
C PHE A 642 10.24 -7.44 -1.46
N ASP A 643 8.99 -7.80 -1.76
CA ASP A 643 7.94 -8.15 -0.83
C ASP A 643 7.13 -9.28 -1.47
N GLU A 644 7.15 -10.46 -0.86
CA GLU A 644 6.56 -11.68 -1.43
C GLU A 644 5.08 -11.52 -1.79
N ALA A 645 4.33 -10.74 -1.00
CA ALA A 645 2.91 -10.53 -1.22
C ALA A 645 2.60 -9.57 -2.38
N SER A 646 3.53 -8.67 -2.72
CA SER A 646 3.27 -7.55 -3.62
C SER A 646 4.26 -7.41 -4.78
N PHE A 647 5.23 -8.32 -4.94
CA PHE A 647 6.25 -8.21 -5.96
C PHE A 647 5.68 -8.36 -7.38
N PRO A 648 5.66 -7.30 -8.22
CA PRO A 648 5.05 -7.35 -9.54
C PRO A 648 5.80 -8.25 -10.50
N GLU A 649 5.07 -8.95 -11.38
CA GLU A 649 5.66 -9.88 -12.35
C GLU A 649 6.66 -9.22 -13.30
N GLU A 650 6.36 -8.00 -13.74
CA GLU A 650 7.25 -7.23 -14.62
C GLU A 650 8.60 -6.94 -13.96
N ARG A 651 8.59 -6.62 -12.66
CA ARG A 651 9.82 -6.42 -11.87
C ARG A 651 10.56 -7.72 -11.64
N PHE A 652 9.84 -8.82 -11.43
CA PHE A 652 10.46 -10.14 -11.33
C PHE A 652 11.19 -10.50 -12.61
N ARG A 653 10.60 -10.28 -13.79
CA ARG A 653 11.29 -10.50 -15.08
C ARG A 653 12.52 -9.60 -15.23
N ALA A 654 12.39 -8.31 -14.89
CA ALA A 654 13.52 -7.38 -14.93
C ALA A 654 14.67 -7.82 -14.00
N LEU A 655 14.37 -8.39 -12.83
CA LEU A 655 15.37 -8.97 -11.93
C LEU A 655 16.09 -10.15 -12.59
N LEU A 656 15.37 -11.07 -13.22
CA LEU A 656 15.96 -12.21 -13.93
C LEU A 656 16.88 -11.76 -15.07
N ASP A 657 16.45 -10.75 -15.84
CA ASP A 657 17.25 -10.17 -16.92
C ASP A 657 18.53 -9.52 -16.36
N ASN A 658 18.40 -8.74 -15.27
CA ASN A 658 19.54 -8.10 -14.62
C ASN A 658 20.55 -9.13 -14.08
N ILE A 659 20.07 -10.23 -13.48
CA ILE A 659 20.92 -11.33 -13.01
C ILE A 659 21.63 -12.02 -14.18
N THR A 660 20.94 -12.28 -15.28
CA THR A 660 21.52 -12.94 -16.45
C THR A 660 22.62 -12.10 -17.09
N GLU A 661 22.36 -10.80 -17.26
CA GLU A 661 23.38 -9.86 -17.75
C GLU A 661 24.57 -9.75 -16.78
N PHE A 662 24.31 -9.76 -15.47
CA PHE A 662 25.36 -9.75 -14.44
C PHE A 662 26.25 -10.99 -14.53
N ILE A 663 25.66 -12.18 -14.57
CA ILE A 663 26.41 -13.46 -14.67
C ILE A 663 27.26 -13.49 -15.93
N THR A 664 26.69 -13.08 -17.06
CA THR A 664 27.40 -13.04 -18.35
C THR A 664 28.58 -12.08 -18.30
N ALA A 665 28.38 -10.88 -17.74
CA ALA A 665 29.44 -9.90 -17.61
C ALA A 665 30.53 -10.34 -16.62
N ASN A 666 30.16 -11.00 -15.52
CA ASN A 666 31.09 -11.52 -14.52
C ASN A 666 31.97 -12.64 -15.09
N GLY A 667 31.39 -13.59 -15.83
CA GLY A 667 32.15 -14.64 -16.52
C GLY A 667 33.21 -14.07 -17.48
N ASN A 668 32.86 -13.02 -18.25
CA ASN A 668 33.82 -12.35 -19.14
C ASN A 668 35.01 -11.70 -18.41
N VAL A 669 34.85 -11.31 -17.15
CA VAL A 669 35.95 -10.74 -16.34
C VAL A 669 36.83 -11.85 -15.78
N GLU A 670 36.21 -12.93 -15.27
CA GLU A 670 36.94 -14.09 -14.73
C GLU A 670 37.79 -14.78 -15.79
N ASP A 671 37.25 -14.99 -17.00
CA ASP A 671 37.98 -15.58 -18.12
C ASP A 671 39.23 -14.77 -18.50
N MET A 672 39.16 -13.43 -18.42
CA MET A 672 40.30 -12.57 -18.71
C MET A 672 41.40 -12.65 -17.65
N LEU A 673 41.03 -12.81 -16.38
CA LEU A 673 42.01 -12.97 -15.31
C LEU A 673 42.75 -14.30 -15.43
N GLN A 674 42.03 -15.40 -15.70
CA GLN A 674 42.64 -16.73 -15.88
C GLN A 674 43.63 -16.76 -17.06
N ASN A 675 43.26 -16.15 -18.19
CA ASN A 675 44.15 -16.08 -19.36
C ASN A 675 45.41 -15.23 -19.13
N SER A 676 45.36 -14.25 -18.20
CA SER A 676 46.51 -13.39 -17.91
C SER A 676 47.57 -14.04 -17.02
N GLU A 677 47.19 -15.03 -16.21
CA GLU A 677 48.12 -15.75 -15.33
C GLU A 677 48.95 -16.78 -16.11
N GLU A 678 48.39 -17.42 -17.14
CA GLU A 678 49.09 -18.42 -17.96
C GLU A 678 50.24 -17.82 -18.81
N ASP A 679 50.18 -16.55 -19.19
CA ASP A 679 51.19 -15.90 -20.04
C ASP A 679 52.41 -15.35 -19.26
N THR A 680 52.40 -15.40 -17.92
CA THR A 680 53.50 -14.85 -17.09
C THR A 680 54.49 -15.90 -16.56
N GLU A 681 54.36 -17.17 -16.97
CA GLU A 681 55.26 -18.26 -16.59
C GLU A 681 56.56 -18.34 -17.42
N THR A 682 57.07 -17.18 -17.89
CA THR A 682 58.38 -17.10 -18.56
C THR A 682 59.28 -16.04 -17.93
N ASP A 683 60.40 -16.54 -17.40
CA ASP A 683 61.60 -15.90 -16.83
C ASP A 683 61.57 -15.38 -15.37
N PRO A 684 62.03 -16.20 -14.40
CA PRO A 684 62.16 -15.81 -12.99
C PRO A 684 63.37 -14.91 -12.64
N GLU A 685 63.95 -14.16 -13.58
CA GLU A 685 65.14 -13.32 -13.34
C GLU A 685 64.88 -11.83 -13.61
N GLU A 686 64.14 -11.13 -12.73
CA GLU A 686 64.34 -9.70 -12.37
C GLU A 686 63.14 -9.19 -11.55
N LYS A 687 63.21 -9.29 -10.22
CA LYS A 687 62.36 -8.48 -9.33
C LYS A 687 63.23 -7.47 -8.60
N ASP A 688 63.43 -6.34 -9.24
CA ASP A 688 64.02 -5.16 -8.61
C ASP A 688 62.98 -4.44 -7.75
N ASP A 689 63.41 -4.12 -6.53
CA ASP A 689 62.69 -3.40 -5.48
C ASP A 689 62.14 -2.05 -5.97
N TRP A 690 60.82 -1.92 -6.08
CA TRP A 690 60.15 -0.62 -6.12
C TRP A 690 59.35 -0.43 -4.82
N LYS A 691 59.98 0.22 -3.84
CA LYS A 691 59.32 0.83 -2.68
C LYS A 691 58.98 2.28 -3.00
N PHE A 692 57.72 2.66 -2.81
CA PHE A 692 57.31 4.05 -2.61
C PHE A 692 56.80 4.24 -1.19
#